data_AF-A0A8J6RK46-F1
#
_entry.id   AF-A0A8J6RK46-F1
#
_cell.length_a   1.000
_cell.length_b   1.000
_cell.length_c   1.000
_cell.angle_alpha   90.00
_cell.angle_beta   90.00
_cell.angle_gamma   90.00
#
_symmetry.space_group_name_H-M   'P 1'
#
loop_
_entity.id
_entity.type
_entity.pdbx_description
1 polymer ?
#
loop_
_entity_poly.entity_id
_entity_poly.type
_entity_poly.pdbx_seq_one_letter_code
_entity_poly.pdbx_strand_id
1 'polypeptide(L)'
;MLSQQQQSGPQRGEPLTEGVAKDFSLIIDEADSALGLSEVMVPVPQSRNQSWRLLLITLLSCFAASGAALGALFWLINLPPTANCDNPASVTTDRAQLFCAQVAAESGALPDVLTALDLAGSWTTGHPLYYEVQPLIEQWSWVVLKAAEQELRSNGSMEQAQSLVSHIPAESPVFATAQETMQTWQGEWEQGEAIMATAQTALKQKDWATASQQVLALAELNNSHWRVGQVQALSRQIRLERRAQELLAEAVATAVPGGSDRLEAALRTATQINESTYARQQVQPYLDRWSDLLLKLGQDKWYASELDAAIALGRSAALNPSRAKVAQELIWISQARQLAQKSLTTWRTSPDQLVTLYQAMLLANRLPAESPYYPQAQSSVMSWRNHMGELARLQTAQVIGQVRTKETLKSAIGQAAQVPVGHPRRVQAQTMVAHWRQEIERLEDRPLLVKAHELASAKTFDSLREAIQAASGIPLHRALRGEAQSWVYIWTSELQVMEDRPLLSRARSLAQRGQLSQAIVEASAVKPGRALYDEASAAIAGWQGEIAAAERARLRALERAAARRAEVIPEETAAPVETPAASLENATTAPLEEGIPMAPAPVNSNLGWPPSPLPDRIDTVPGAAAPAEAEVAEPRSPQPPSAPAVEPTPVDLAPAPLPAAIPPQPLMAPSVPAPQPLELVPNPAAAPAGEPQAAQPVAPVISAQPQPEYLARAPLGLPHAASPHTEVLFSGALYAGH
;
A
#
# COMPACT_ATOMS: atom_id res chain seq x y z
N MET A 1 -40.53 20.40 14.90
CA MET A 1 -40.56 21.87 15.09
C MET A 1 -39.30 22.39 14.41
N LEU A 2 -39.20 23.50 13.68
CA LEU A 2 -40.06 24.60 13.17
C LEU A 2 -39.16 25.86 13.19
N SER A 3 -39.52 26.91 12.44
CA SER A 3 -38.65 28.07 12.07
C SER A 3 -37.44 27.71 11.20
N GLN A 4 -37.19 28.30 10.03
CA GLN A 4 -37.86 29.38 9.28
C GLN A 4 -37.83 30.81 9.87
N GLN A 5 -37.04 31.68 9.22
CA GLN A 5 -37.22 33.13 8.91
C GLN A 5 -35.92 33.58 8.18
N GLN A 6 -35.89 34.22 6.99
CA GLN A 6 -36.48 35.50 6.54
C GLN A 6 -35.95 36.71 7.34
N GLN A 7 -35.10 37.57 6.73
CA GLN A 7 -35.45 38.85 6.06
C GLN A 7 -35.90 39.95 7.05
N SER A 8 -35.54 41.24 6.95
CA SER A 8 -35.18 42.06 5.76
C SER A 8 -34.47 43.41 6.06
N GLY A 9 -33.51 43.81 5.21
CA GLY A 9 -33.21 45.21 4.79
C GLY A 9 -32.58 46.20 5.81
N PRO A 10 -32.39 47.50 5.44
CA PRO A 10 -32.48 48.09 4.08
C PRO A 10 -31.40 49.15 3.68
N GLN A 11 -31.18 49.29 2.36
CA GLN A 11 -30.82 50.50 1.56
C GLN A 11 -29.63 51.43 1.91
N ARG A 12 -28.76 51.63 0.90
CA ARG A 12 -28.57 52.91 0.15
C ARG A 12 -27.62 52.74 -1.05
N GLY A 13 -27.83 53.51 -2.14
CA GLY A 13 -26.72 53.89 -3.05
C GLY A 13 -26.64 53.30 -4.47
N GLU A 14 -27.77 53.05 -5.15
CA GLU A 14 -27.82 52.85 -6.62
C GLU A 14 -27.57 54.18 -7.40
N PRO A 15 -27.39 54.22 -8.75
CA PRO A 15 -27.80 53.20 -9.74
C PRO A 15 -26.82 52.81 -10.88
N LEU A 16 -27.05 51.61 -11.45
CA LEU A 16 -27.23 51.24 -12.88
C LEU A 16 -26.37 51.91 -13.99
N THR A 17 -26.02 51.23 -15.10
CA THR A 17 -26.70 50.09 -15.75
C THR A 17 -25.76 48.95 -16.17
N GLU A 18 -26.17 47.72 -15.88
CA GLU A 18 -25.61 46.50 -16.48
C GLU A 18 -26.56 45.99 -17.58
N GLY A 19 -26.05 45.80 -18.81
CA GLY A 19 -26.88 45.52 -20.00
C GLY A 19 -26.86 44.06 -20.40
N VAL A 20 -27.80 43.26 -19.90
CA VAL A 20 -27.92 41.82 -20.22
C VAL A 20 -28.95 41.56 -21.32
N ALA A 21 -28.48 41.29 -22.54
CA ALA A 21 -29.19 40.48 -23.54
C ALA A 21 -28.25 40.01 -24.65
N LYS A 22 -28.26 38.68 -24.90
CA LYS A 22 -28.31 37.99 -26.21
C LYS A 22 -27.45 38.51 -27.39
N ASP A 23 -26.74 37.67 -28.14
CA ASP A 23 -26.42 36.23 -28.11
C ASP A 23 -24.99 36.11 -28.73
N PHE A 24 -24.28 35.00 -28.93
CA PHE A 24 -24.61 33.61 -29.33
C PHE A 24 -23.51 32.64 -28.83
N SER A 25 -23.61 31.35 -29.16
CA SER A 25 -22.68 30.28 -28.76
C SER A 25 -21.73 29.79 -29.86
N LEU A 26 -20.56 29.30 -29.45
CA LEU A 26 -19.68 28.39 -30.20
C LEU A 26 -20.42 27.11 -30.62
N ILE A 27 -20.49 26.80 -31.92
CA ILE A 27 -20.55 25.43 -32.50
C ILE A 27 -19.84 25.45 -33.86
N ILE A 28 -19.09 24.39 -34.17
CA ILE A 28 -18.79 23.94 -35.54
C ILE A 28 -19.48 22.59 -35.69
N ASP A 29 -20.39 22.43 -36.65
CA ASP A 29 -20.32 21.34 -37.66
C ASP A 29 -21.37 21.49 -38.79
N GLU A 30 -21.32 20.56 -39.75
CA GLU A 30 -21.93 20.62 -41.10
C GLU A 30 -23.33 19.93 -41.25
N ALA A 31 -23.92 20.07 -42.45
CA ALA A 31 -24.96 19.22 -43.09
C ALA A 31 -26.49 19.46 -42.89
N ASP A 32 -27.05 20.26 -43.82
CA ASP A 32 -28.11 19.87 -44.80
C ASP A 32 -29.64 19.83 -44.46
N SER A 33 -30.45 19.96 -45.53
CA SER A 33 -31.85 19.53 -45.77
C SER A 33 -33.09 20.37 -45.36
N ALA A 34 -33.63 21.09 -46.38
CA ALA A 34 -35.02 21.02 -46.92
C ALA A 34 -36.27 21.72 -46.28
N LEU A 35 -36.78 22.72 -47.03
CA LEU A 35 -38.19 22.96 -47.50
C LEU A 35 -39.39 23.25 -46.55
N GLY A 36 -40.13 24.34 -46.86
CA GLY A 36 -41.53 24.66 -46.44
C GLY A 36 -41.80 26.18 -46.42
N LEU A 37 -42.47 26.81 -47.41
CA LEU A 37 -43.94 26.99 -47.58
C LEU A 37 -44.62 27.77 -46.41
N SER A 38 -45.43 28.83 -46.60
CA SER A 38 -46.15 29.36 -47.78
C SER A 38 -46.61 30.84 -47.59
N GLU A 39 -46.78 31.61 -48.70
CA GLU A 39 -47.83 32.68 -48.91
C GLU A 39 -47.84 33.94 -47.98
N VAL A 40 -48.50 35.11 -48.17
CA VAL A 40 -49.36 35.82 -49.20
C VAL A 40 -49.40 37.33 -48.76
N MET A 41 -49.64 38.43 -49.50
CA MET A 41 -50.06 38.80 -50.87
C MET A 41 -49.59 40.24 -51.22
N VAL A 42 -49.68 40.69 -52.49
CA VAL A 42 -49.79 42.13 -52.89
C VAL A 42 -50.76 42.27 -54.09
N PRO A 43 -51.70 43.25 -54.12
CA PRO A 43 -52.66 43.43 -55.22
C PRO A 43 -52.15 44.29 -56.40
N VAL A 44 -52.89 44.27 -57.51
CA VAL A 44 -52.50 44.71 -58.86
C VAL A 44 -53.44 45.80 -59.41
N PRO A 45 -52.96 46.65 -60.35
CA PRO A 45 -53.80 47.02 -61.49
C PRO A 45 -53.13 46.77 -62.86
N GLN A 46 -53.96 46.54 -63.86
CA GLN A 46 -53.62 46.32 -65.28
C GLN A 46 -53.50 47.70 -66.00
N SER A 47 -53.17 47.89 -67.29
CA SER A 47 -53.14 46.96 -68.43
C SER A 47 -52.35 47.52 -69.64
N ARG A 48 -51.86 46.59 -70.50
CA ARG A 48 -52.00 46.58 -71.99
C ARG A 48 -51.38 47.71 -72.88
N ASN A 49 -50.98 47.25 -74.09
CA ASN A 49 -50.67 47.97 -75.35
C ASN A 49 -49.20 48.32 -75.65
N GLN A 50 -48.67 47.70 -76.72
CA GLN A 50 -47.30 47.88 -77.23
C GLN A 50 -47.13 49.14 -78.11
N SER A 51 -48.13 50.01 -78.21
CA SER A 51 -48.19 51.14 -79.16
C SER A 51 -47.16 52.24 -78.90
N TRP A 52 -46.69 52.44 -77.66
CA TRP A 52 -45.69 53.47 -77.35
C TRP A 52 -44.30 53.15 -77.94
N ARG A 53 -44.00 51.88 -78.24
CA ARG A 53 -42.73 51.47 -78.87
C ARG A 53 -42.52 52.03 -80.29
N LEU A 54 -43.58 52.50 -80.95
CA LEU A 54 -43.48 53.14 -82.27
C LEU A 54 -43.16 54.65 -82.20
N LEU A 55 -43.50 55.33 -81.11
CA LEU A 55 -43.14 56.74 -80.90
C LEU A 55 -41.66 56.92 -80.51
N LEU A 56 -41.05 55.91 -79.89
CA LEU A 56 -39.61 55.91 -79.58
C LEU A 56 -38.72 55.79 -80.84
N ILE A 57 -39.25 55.28 -81.96
CA ILE A 57 -38.48 55.08 -83.20
C ILE A 57 -38.44 56.37 -84.03
N THR A 58 -39.49 57.19 -84.04
CA THR A 58 -39.55 58.45 -84.79
C THR A 58 -38.85 59.62 -84.10
N LEU A 59 -38.62 59.54 -82.79
CA LEU A 59 -37.83 60.54 -82.04
C LEU A 59 -36.32 60.24 -82.08
N LEU A 60 -35.93 58.96 -82.30
CA LEU A 60 -34.53 58.53 -82.40
C LEU A 60 -33.79 59.10 -83.63
N SER A 61 -34.52 59.45 -84.70
CA SER A 61 -33.95 59.89 -85.97
C SER A 61 -33.41 61.34 -85.98
N CYS A 62 -33.67 62.13 -84.94
CA CYS A 62 -33.29 63.55 -84.90
C CYS A 62 -32.08 63.88 -84.00
N PHE A 63 -31.60 62.93 -83.18
CA PHE A 63 -30.39 63.10 -82.35
C PHE A 63 -29.13 62.43 -82.93
N ALA A 64 -29.24 61.76 -84.08
CA ALA A 64 -28.15 61.04 -84.73
C ALA A 64 -27.02 61.95 -85.30
N ALA A 65 -27.16 63.27 -85.21
CA ALA A 65 -26.23 64.25 -85.82
C ALA A 65 -25.34 65.01 -84.82
N SER A 66 -25.52 64.84 -83.49
CA SER A 66 -24.79 65.61 -82.47
C SER A 66 -24.06 64.75 -81.41
N GLY A 67 -24.33 63.45 -81.33
CA GLY A 67 -23.73 62.57 -80.31
C GLY A 67 -22.21 62.36 -80.42
N ALA A 68 -21.63 62.47 -81.62
CA ALA A 68 -20.23 62.13 -81.87
C ALA A 68 -19.22 63.03 -81.11
N ALA A 69 -19.53 64.32 -80.94
CA ALA A 69 -18.63 65.26 -80.26
C ALA A 69 -18.65 65.13 -78.74
N LEU A 70 -19.83 64.87 -78.15
CA LEU A 70 -19.98 64.74 -76.70
C LEU A 70 -19.52 63.38 -76.17
N GLY A 71 -19.67 62.30 -76.96
CA GLY A 71 -19.17 60.98 -76.59
C GLY A 71 -17.65 60.97 -76.37
N ALA A 72 -16.88 61.61 -77.27
CA ALA A 72 -15.43 61.71 -77.14
C ALA A 72 -14.99 62.49 -75.90
N LEU A 73 -15.70 63.57 -75.53
CA LEU A 73 -15.38 64.37 -74.35
C LEU A 73 -15.72 63.63 -73.04
N PHE A 74 -16.84 62.91 -72.99
CA PHE A 74 -17.22 62.11 -71.82
C PHE A 74 -16.24 60.94 -71.60
N TRP A 75 -15.73 60.33 -72.68
CA TRP A 75 -14.71 59.27 -72.62
C TRP A 75 -13.33 59.77 -72.18
N LEU A 76 -13.04 61.08 -72.30
CA LEU A 76 -11.82 61.72 -71.81
C LEU A 76 -11.93 62.24 -70.36
N ILE A 77 -13.15 62.47 -69.85
CA ILE A 77 -13.41 62.92 -68.48
C ILE A 77 -13.64 61.76 -67.53
N ASN A 78 -14.14 60.62 -68.03
CA ASN A 78 -14.29 59.39 -67.27
C ASN A 78 -12.91 58.72 -67.12
N LEU A 79 -12.16 59.11 -66.08
CA LEU A 79 -10.89 58.46 -65.73
C LEU A 79 -11.09 56.93 -65.67
N PRO A 80 -10.12 56.12 -66.14
CA PRO A 80 -10.21 54.68 -65.98
C PRO A 80 -10.32 54.34 -64.50
N PRO A 81 -11.12 53.32 -64.12
CA PRO A 81 -11.24 52.92 -62.73
C PRO A 81 -9.86 52.57 -62.17
N THR A 82 -9.60 52.96 -60.93
CA THR A 82 -8.45 52.45 -60.17
C THR A 82 -8.50 50.93 -60.18
N ALA A 83 -7.34 50.28 -60.35
CA ALA A 83 -7.28 48.83 -60.44
C ALA A 83 -7.93 48.20 -59.21
N ASN A 84 -8.85 47.26 -59.41
CA ASN A 84 -9.51 46.59 -58.30
C ASN A 84 -8.61 45.45 -57.81
N CYS A 85 -7.78 45.75 -56.82
CA CYS A 85 -6.78 44.83 -56.29
C CYS A 85 -7.38 43.57 -55.64
N ASP A 86 -8.67 43.58 -55.30
CA ASP A 86 -9.41 42.37 -54.85
C ASP A 86 -9.64 41.36 -55.98
N ASN A 87 -9.47 41.76 -57.26
CA ASN A 87 -9.73 40.92 -58.42
C ASN A 87 -8.54 40.90 -59.41
N PRO A 88 -7.72 39.83 -59.44
CA PRO A 88 -6.54 39.75 -60.29
C PRO A 88 -6.87 39.81 -61.79
N ALA A 89 -8.08 39.43 -62.20
CA ALA A 89 -8.51 39.54 -63.60
C ALA A 89 -8.69 40.99 -64.08
N SER A 90 -8.68 41.98 -63.18
CA SER A 90 -8.70 43.41 -63.52
C SER A 90 -7.31 44.02 -63.74
N VAL A 91 -6.25 43.33 -63.30
CA VAL A 91 -4.88 43.87 -63.18
C VAL A 91 -4.08 43.61 -64.46
N THR A 92 -4.57 44.15 -65.58
CA THR A 92 -4.13 43.81 -66.96
C THR A 92 -2.99 44.66 -67.52
N THR A 93 -2.46 45.62 -66.76
CA THR A 93 -1.36 46.50 -67.19
C THR A 93 -0.33 46.70 -66.09
N ASP A 94 0.92 46.94 -66.46
CA ASP A 94 2.03 47.08 -65.52
C ASP A 94 1.81 48.19 -64.48
N ARG A 95 1.17 49.31 -64.85
CA ARG A 95 0.78 50.35 -63.87
C ARG A 95 -0.31 49.88 -62.89
N ALA A 96 -1.24 49.02 -63.32
CA ALA A 96 -2.21 48.40 -62.42
C ALA A 96 -1.53 47.41 -61.47
N GLN A 97 -0.57 46.62 -61.97
CA GLN A 97 0.22 45.70 -61.15
C GLN A 97 1.04 46.45 -60.10
N LEU A 98 1.74 47.53 -60.51
CA LEU A 98 2.49 48.38 -59.60
C LEU A 98 1.59 49.03 -58.53
N PHE A 99 0.43 49.57 -58.93
CA PHE A 99 -0.50 50.20 -58.00
C PHE A 99 -1.02 49.21 -56.96
N CYS A 100 -1.39 48.00 -57.35
CA CYS A 100 -1.83 46.99 -56.40
C CYS A 100 -0.68 46.45 -55.53
N ALA A 101 0.54 46.37 -56.04
CA ALA A 101 1.73 46.06 -55.24
C ALA A 101 2.04 47.16 -54.20
N GLN A 102 1.84 48.44 -54.54
CA GLN A 102 1.94 49.56 -53.58
C GLN A 102 0.88 49.45 -52.48
N VAL A 103 -0.40 49.29 -52.86
CA VAL A 103 -1.51 49.19 -51.90
C VAL A 103 -1.40 47.95 -51.00
N ALA A 104 -0.84 46.84 -51.50
CA ALA A 104 -0.50 45.69 -50.68
C ALA A 104 0.66 46.02 -49.71
N ALA A 105 1.77 46.56 -50.20
CA ALA A 105 2.93 46.90 -49.37
C ALA A 105 2.66 48.02 -48.34
N GLU A 106 1.63 48.86 -48.54
CA GLU A 106 1.13 49.83 -47.54
C GLU A 106 0.63 49.16 -46.25
N SER A 107 0.29 47.85 -46.28
CA SER A 107 -0.03 47.07 -45.07
C SER A 107 1.17 46.95 -44.11
N GLY A 108 2.39 47.10 -44.63
CA GLY A 108 3.64 46.81 -43.92
C GLY A 108 3.86 45.32 -43.61
N ALA A 109 2.99 44.42 -44.08
CA ALA A 109 3.14 42.98 -43.88
C ALA A 109 4.24 42.43 -44.78
N LEU A 110 5.16 41.66 -44.19
CA LEU A 110 6.31 41.09 -44.87
C LEU A 110 5.98 40.31 -46.17
N PRO A 111 4.97 39.43 -46.26
CA PRO A 111 4.66 38.74 -47.53
C PRO A 111 4.16 39.68 -48.63
N ASP A 112 3.41 40.74 -48.28
CA ASP A 112 2.92 41.73 -49.23
C ASP A 112 4.09 42.56 -49.81
N VAL A 113 5.03 42.94 -48.93
CA VAL A 113 6.25 43.65 -49.31
C VAL A 113 7.20 42.77 -50.15
N LEU A 114 7.34 41.49 -49.81
CA LEU A 114 8.16 40.54 -50.60
C LEU A 114 7.59 40.32 -51.99
N THR A 115 6.27 40.08 -52.11
CA THR A 115 5.62 39.88 -53.43
C THR A 115 5.62 41.15 -54.29
N ALA A 116 5.51 42.33 -53.67
CA ALA A 116 5.71 43.62 -54.35
C ALA A 116 7.15 43.80 -54.84
N LEU A 117 8.15 43.39 -54.05
CA LEU A 117 9.57 43.49 -54.38
C LEU A 117 10.00 42.48 -55.47
N ASP A 118 9.50 41.24 -55.44
CA ASP A 118 9.73 40.22 -56.47
C ASP A 118 9.17 40.66 -57.83
N LEU A 119 7.97 41.26 -57.84
CA LEU A 119 7.36 41.84 -59.04
C LEU A 119 8.23 43.00 -59.58
N ALA A 120 8.53 43.97 -58.73
CA ALA A 120 9.27 45.18 -59.12
C ALA A 120 10.71 44.88 -59.56
N GLY A 121 11.39 43.97 -58.88
CA GLY A 121 12.75 43.53 -59.19
C GLY A 121 12.89 42.81 -60.54
N SER A 122 11.79 42.35 -61.14
CA SER A 122 11.79 41.77 -62.48
C SER A 122 11.90 42.82 -63.61
N TRP A 123 11.68 44.10 -63.31
CA TRP A 123 11.65 45.17 -64.32
C TRP A 123 13.03 45.79 -64.51
N THR A 124 13.60 45.57 -65.70
CA THR A 124 14.92 46.08 -66.10
C THR A 124 14.83 47.45 -66.76
N THR A 125 15.96 48.07 -67.10
CA THR A 125 16.09 49.42 -67.69
C THR A 125 15.32 49.64 -69.01
N GLY A 126 14.86 48.58 -69.68
CA GLY A 126 13.98 48.66 -70.85
C GLY A 126 12.48 48.76 -70.52
N HIS A 127 12.07 48.67 -69.25
CA HIS A 127 10.68 48.71 -68.83
C HIS A 127 10.14 50.15 -68.74
N PRO A 128 8.93 50.47 -69.25
CA PRO A 128 8.40 51.84 -69.25
C PRO A 128 8.28 52.51 -67.87
N LEU A 129 8.18 51.72 -66.80
CA LEU A 129 8.00 52.21 -65.42
C LEU A 129 9.28 52.13 -64.58
N TYR A 130 10.41 51.66 -65.15
CA TYR A 130 11.64 51.37 -64.40
C TYR A 130 12.03 52.48 -63.41
N TYR A 131 12.07 53.73 -63.88
CA TYR A 131 12.43 54.90 -63.05
C TYR A 131 11.34 55.34 -62.06
N GLU A 132 10.06 55.00 -62.28
CA GLU A 132 8.97 55.23 -61.32
C GLU A 132 9.06 54.27 -60.12
N VAL A 133 9.74 53.14 -60.29
CA VAL A 133 9.75 52.01 -59.34
C VAL A 133 11.00 51.95 -58.45
N GLN A 134 12.13 52.54 -58.87
CA GLN A 134 13.38 52.52 -58.09
C GLN A 134 13.24 53.01 -56.63
N PRO A 135 12.51 54.11 -56.31
CA PRO A 135 12.33 54.54 -54.92
C PRO A 135 11.53 53.55 -54.06
N LEU A 136 10.63 52.79 -54.69
CA LEU A 136 9.79 51.78 -54.03
C LEU A 136 10.60 50.52 -53.76
N ILE A 137 11.41 50.08 -54.72
CA ILE A 137 12.39 49.01 -54.53
C ILE A 137 13.32 49.36 -53.35
N GLU A 138 13.84 50.58 -53.28
CA GLU A 138 14.68 51.02 -52.15
C GLU A 138 13.92 50.94 -50.81
N GLN A 139 12.72 51.51 -50.73
CA GLN A 139 11.90 51.49 -49.51
C GLN A 139 11.54 50.07 -49.06
N TRP A 140 11.10 49.20 -49.97
CA TRP A 140 10.73 47.81 -49.67
C TRP A 140 11.94 46.96 -49.31
N SER A 141 13.10 47.17 -49.97
CA SER A 141 14.36 46.51 -49.61
C SER A 141 14.79 46.81 -48.17
N TRP A 142 14.61 48.06 -47.71
CA TRP A 142 14.87 48.43 -46.31
C TRP A 142 13.92 47.75 -45.32
N VAL A 143 12.64 47.55 -45.68
CA VAL A 143 11.68 46.82 -44.84
C VAL A 143 12.07 45.34 -44.74
N VAL A 144 12.45 44.72 -45.87
CA VAL A 144 12.90 43.31 -45.91
C VAL A 144 14.20 43.10 -45.13
N LEU A 145 15.19 43.99 -45.27
CA LEU A 145 16.44 43.91 -44.50
C LEU A 145 16.20 44.06 -42.99
N LYS A 146 15.30 44.97 -42.59
CA LYS A 146 14.90 45.14 -41.18
C LYS A 146 14.10 43.95 -40.64
N ALA A 147 13.32 43.27 -41.49
CA ALA A 147 12.63 42.04 -41.12
C ALA A 147 13.63 40.88 -40.92
N ALA A 148 14.65 40.75 -41.77
CA ALA A 148 15.73 39.78 -41.59
C ALA A 148 16.51 40.02 -40.28
N GLU A 149 16.82 41.27 -39.95
CA GLU A 149 17.44 41.62 -38.66
C GLU A 149 16.52 41.28 -37.48
N GLN A 150 15.21 41.52 -37.61
CA GLN A 150 14.23 41.17 -36.58
C GLN A 150 14.14 39.64 -36.36
N GLU A 151 14.17 38.86 -37.43
CA GLU A 151 14.14 37.39 -37.42
C GLU A 151 15.37 36.80 -36.70
N LEU A 152 16.57 37.32 -37.00
CA LEU A 152 17.78 37.00 -36.25
C LEU A 152 17.62 37.30 -34.75
N ARG A 153 17.04 38.45 -34.41
CA ARG A 153 16.95 38.94 -33.04
C ARG A 153 15.86 38.27 -32.19
N SER A 154 14.77 37.76 -32.77
CA SER A 154 13.69 37.09 -32.02
C SER A 154 13.71 35.56 -32.11
N ASN A 155 13.94 35.01 -33.30
CA ASN A 155 13.75 33.58 -33.55
C ASN A 155 15.09 32.83 -33.66
N GLY A 156 16.17 33.54 -33.99
CA GLY A 156 17.52 32.98 -34.02
C GLY A 156 17.77 32.03 -35.21
N SER A 157 17.14 32.29 -36.36
CA SER A 157 17.42 31.54 -37.60
C SER A 157 18.21 32.38 -38.60
N MET A 158 19.50 32.06 -38.73
CA MET A 158 20.38 32.66 -39.75
C MET A 158 19.90 32.35 -41.18
N GLU A 159 19.35 31.15 -41.38
CA GLU A 159 18.87 30.64 -42.66
C GLU A 159 17.63 31.40 -43.15
N GLN A 160 16.68 31.68 -42.25
CA GLN A 160 15.50 32.47 -42.59
C GLN A 160 15.87 33.93 -42.87
N ALA A 161 16.75 34.53 -42.07
CA ALA A 161 17.28 35.86 -42.36
C ALA A 161 18.00 35.94 -43.73
N GLN A 162 18.77 34.90 -44.10
CA GLN A 162 19.38 34.80 -45.43
C GLN A 162 18.34 34.74 -46.55
N SER A 163 17.27 33.94 -46.38
CA SER A 163 16.20 33.87 -47.38
C SER A 163 15.50 35.22 -47.58
N LEU A 164 15.23 35.97 -46.51
CA LEU A 164 14.64 37.30 -46.58
C LEU A 164 15.55 38.28 -47.33
N VAL A 165 16.84 38.33 -47.00
CA VAL A 165 17.82 39.17 -47.73
C VAL A 165 17.91 38.78 -49.21
N SER A 166 17.71 37.51 -49.58
CA SER A 166 17.81 37.05 -50.97
C SER A 166 16.71 37.57 -51.91
N HIS A 167 15.61 38.11 -51.39
CA HIS A 167 14.57 38.79 -52.18
C HIS A 167 14.95 40.24 -52.56
N ILE A 168 16.04 40.80 -52.04
CA ILE A 168 16.48 42.16 -52.40
C ILE A 168 17.15 42.12 -53.79
N PRO A 169 16.60 42.79 -54.81
CA PRO A 169 17.11 42.67 -56.18
C PRO A 169 18.43 43.43 -56.36
N ALA A 170 19.30 42.94 -57.25
CA ALA A 170 20.65 43.48 -57.44
C ALA A 170 20.70 44.95 -57.93
N GLU A 171 19.64 45.43 -58.58
CA GLU A 171 19.49 46.83 -59.02
C GLU A 171 19.09 47.78 -57.85
N SER A 172 18.72 47.25 -56.68
CA SER A 172 18.30 48.05 -55.52
C SER A 172 19.48 48.86 -54.95
N PRO A 173 19.30 50.17 -54.64
CA PRO A 173 20.30 50.96 -53.92
C PRO A 173 20.71 50.34 -52.56
N VAL A 174 19.83 49.52 -51.96
CA VAL A 174 20.06 48.85 -50.68
C VAL A 174 20.86 47.55 -50.83
N PHE A 175 20.99 46.98 -52.04
CA PHE A 175 21.57 45.65 -52.24
C PHE A 175 23.01 45.54 -51.71
N ALA A 176 23.86 46.54 -51.98
CA ALA A 176 25.23 46.56 -51.47
C ALA A 176 25.26 46.55 -49.92
N THR A 177 24.47 47.43 -49.29
CA THR A 177 24.32 47.52 -47.82
C THR A 177 23.78 46.23 -47.23
N ALA A 178 22.81 45.58 -47.90
CA ALA A 178 22.23 44.32 -47.47
C ALA A 178 23.25 43.16 -47.52
N GLN A 179 24.08 43.10 -48.57
CA GLN A 179 25.14 42.09 -48.68
C GLN A 179 26.26 42.29 -47.64
N GLU A 180 26.70 43.53 -47.41
CA GLU A 180 27.69 43.86 -46.35
C GLU A 180 27.14 43.54 -44.95
N THR A 181 25.88 43.89 -44.69
CA THR A 181 25.16 43.57 -43.46
C THR A 181 25.05 42.06 -43.27
N MET A 182 24.72 41.31 -44.33
CA MET A 182 24.60 39.86 -44.30
C MET A 182 25.93 39.15 -44.02
N GLN A 183 27.04 39.59 -44.63
CA GLN A 183 28.37 39.06 -44.31
C GLN A 183 28.78 39.36 -42.87
N THR A 184 28.44 40.55 -42.36
CA THR A 184 28.67 40.91 -40.95
C THR A 184 27.90 39.99 -40.00
N TRP A 185 26.62 39.72 -40.29
CA TRP A 185 25.81 38.80 -39.52
C TRP A 185 26.32 37.34 -39.58
N GLN A 186 26.76 36.87 -40.75
CA GLN A 186 27.38 35.53 -40.89
C GLN A 186 28.64 35.41 -40.02
N GLY A 187 29.51 36.41 -40.06
CA GLY A 187 30.72 36.45 -39.23
C GLY A 187 30.43 36.45 -37.72
N GLU A 188 29.44 37.21 -37.25
CA GLU A 188 29.00 37.16 -35.84
C GLU A 188 28.31 35.83 -35.49
N TRP A 189 27.63 35.20 -36.44
CA TRP A 189 26.94 33.93 -36.22
C TRP A 189 27.90 32.77 -36.04
N GLU A 190 28.89 32.61 -36.93
CA GLU A 190 29.94 31.60 -36.82
C GLU A 190 30.73 31.74 -35.51
N GLN A 191 30.99 32.98 -35.07
CA GLN A 191 31.63 33.26 -33.78
C GLN A 191 30.75 32.82 -32.60
N GLY A 192 29.45 33.16 -32.60
CA GLY A 192 28.50 32.73 -31.58
C GLY A 192 28.35 31.21 -31.48
N GLU A 193 28.32 30.52 -32.62
CA GLU A 193 28.28 29.06 -32.68
C GLU A 193 29.58 28.42 -32.18
N ALA A 194 30.76 28.96 -32.53
CA ALA A 194 32.05 28.47 -32.04
C ALA A 194 32.19 28.63 -30.50
N ILE A 195 31.73 29.77 -29.96
CA ILE A 195 31.68 30.02 -28.52
C ILE A 195 30.71 29.03 -27.84
N MET A 196 29.52 28.81 -28.41
CA MET A 196 28.57 27.82 -27.88
C MET A 196 29.09 26.38 -27.96
N ALA A 197 29.72 25.97 -29.06
CA ALA A 197 30.33 24.63 -29.19
C ALA A 197 31.43 24.40 -28.14
N THR A 198 32.23 25.44 -27.86
CA THR A 198 33.22 25.45 -26.78
C THR A 198 32.55 25.32 -25.41
N ALA A 199 31.47 26.07 -25.16
CA ALA A 199 30.72 26.03 -23.91
C ALA A 199 30.08 24.65 -23.64
N GLN A 200 29.44 24.05 -24.64
CA GLN A 200 28.85 22.71 -24.53
C GLN A 200 29.91 21.62 -24.34
N THR A 201 31.12 21.82 -24.86
CA THR A 201 32.25 20.91 -24.64
C THR A 201 32.78 21.03 -23.20
N ALA A 202 32.98 22.25 -22.71
CA ALA A 202 33.37 22.52 -21.32
C ALA A 202 32.35 21.96 -20.31
N LEU A 203 31.04 22.15 -20.56
CA LEU A 203 29.95 21.58 -19.74
C LEU A 203 30.03 20.05 -19.63
N LYS A 204 30.25 19.34 -20.74
CA LYS A 204 30.43 17.86 -20.74
C LYS A 204 31.66 17.42 -19.94
N GLN A 205 32.72 18.22 -19.96
CA GLN A 205 33.96 18.00 -19.21
C GLN A 205 33.88 18.46 -17.74
N LYS A 206 32.77 19.08 -17.32
CA LYS A 206 32.56 19.70 -15.99
C LYS A 206 33.45 20.91 -15.73
N ASP A 207 33.99 21.55 -16.78
CA ASP A 207 34.73 22.79 -16.67
C ASP A 207 33.78 23.99 -16.59
N TRP A 208 33.36 24.30 -15.36
CA TRP A 208 32.52 25.46 -15.07
C TRP A 208 33.23 26.80 -15.35
N ALA A 209 34.56 26.83 -15.34
CA ALA A 209 35.32 28.06 -15.53
C ALA A 209 35.31 28.45 -17.01
N THR A 210 35.72 27.55 -17.90
CA THR A 210 35.67 27.78 -19.35
C THR A 210 34.24 27.96 -19.85
N ALA A 211 33.26 27.19 -19.34
CA ALA A 211 31.85 27.40 -19.68
C ALA A 211 31.34 28.79 -19.26
N SER A 212 31.75 29.29 -18.09
CA SER A 212 31.36 30.63 -17.62
C SER A 212 32.10 31.76 -18.37
N GLN A 213 33.32 31.53 -18.84
CA GLN A 213 34.02 32.45 -19.74
C GLN A 213 33.29 32.59 -21.09
N GLN A 214 32.74 31.50 -21.63
CA GLN A 214 31.96 31.58 -22.87
C GLN A 214 30.67 32.40 -22.72
N VAL A 215 30.07 32.46 -21.53
CA VAL A 215 28.93 33.38 -21.26
C VAL A 215 29.36 34.85 -21.42
N LEU A 216 30.57 35.20 -20.99
CA LEU A 216 31.10 36.56 -21.17
C LEU A 216 31.40 36.85 -22.65
N ALA A 217 32.02 35.90 -23.36
CA ALA A 217 32.29 36.03 -24.79
C ALA A 217 31.00 36.21 -25.62
N LEU A 218 29.92 35.48 -25.31
CA LEU A 218 28.61 35.73 -25.94
C LEU A 218 28.03 37.12 -25.62
N ALA A 219 28.35 37.68 -24.45
CA ALA A 219 27.87 39.00 -24.03
C ALA A 219 28.63 40.15 -24.69
N GLU A 220 29.78 39.89 -25.31
CA GLU A 220 30.58 40.85 -26.08
C GLU A 220 30.13 40.97 -27.55
N LEU A 221 29.34 40.02 -28.06
CA LEU A 221 28.77 40.06 -29.42
C LEU A 221 27.66 41.12 -29.56
N ASN A 222 27.54 41.76 -30.73
CA ASN A 222 26.56 42.83 -30.91
C ASN A 222 25.12 42.31 -30.95
N ASN A 223 24.87 41.26 -31.73
CA ASN A 223 23.53 40.67 -31.94
C ASN A 223 22.86 40.23 -30.61
N SER A 224 21.62 40.69 -30.38
CA SER A 224 20.86 40.43 -29.16
C SER A 224 20.47 38.96 -28.95
N HIS A 225 20.39 38.16 -30.02
CA HIS A 225 20.17 36.71 -29.90
C HIS A 225 21.27 36.06 -29.06
N TRP A 226 22.54 36.33 -29.39
CA TRP A 226 23.69 35.83 -28.64
C TRP A 226 23.78 36.52 -27.27
N ARG A 227 23.88 37.85 -27.25
CA ARG A 227 24.19 38.66 -26.06
C ARG A 227 23.10 38.68 -24.99
N VAL A 228 21.84 38.40 -25.33
CA VAL A 228 20.73 38.37 -24.37
C VAL A 228 20.09 36.99 -24.29
N GLY A 229 19.69 36.41 -25.41
CA GLY A 229 19.01 35.10 -25.44
C GLY A 229 19.93 33.96 -24.99
N GLN A 230 21.01 33.74 -25.72
CA GLN A 230 21.92 32.62 -25.47
C GLN A 230 22.77 32.80 -24.21
N VAL A 231 23.16 34.04 -23.86
CA VAL A 231 23.73 34.37 -22.54
C VAL A 231 22.82 33.90 -21.40
N GLN A 232 21.51 34.16 -21.46
CA GLN A 232 20.57 33.69 -20.43
C GLN A 232 20.34 32.18 -20.46
N ALA A 233 20.29 31.57 -21.65
CA ALA A 233 20.12 30.13 -21.82
C ALA A 233 21.32 29.34 -21.27
N LEU A 234 22.53 29.67 -21.72
CA LEU A 234 23.78 29.05 -21.26
C LEU A 234 24.00 29.26 -19.77
N SER A 235 23.76 30.48 -19.24
CA SER A 235 23.81 30.76 -17.80
C SER A 235 22.85 29.88 -16.99
N ARG A 236 21.66 29.56 -17.54
CA ARG A 236 20.69 28.67 -16.91
C ARG A 236 21.17 27.22 -16.97
N GLN A 237 21.69 26.79 -18.11
CA GLN A 237 22.24 25.44 -18.30
C GLN A 237 23.42 25.16 -17.36
N ILE A 238 24.37 26.09 -17.23
CA ILE A 238 25.52 25.97 -16.30
C ILE A 238 25.05 25.75 -14.86
N ARG A 239 24.04 26.52 -14.39
CA ARG A 239 23.50 26.35 -13.03
C ARG A 239 22.78 25.01 -12.83
N LEU A 240 22.00 24.57 -13.82
CA LEU A 240 21.29 23.29 -13.77
C LEU A 240 22.26 22.10 -13.79
N GLU A 241 23.24 22.12 -14.70
CA GLU A 241 24.25 21.06 -14.82
C GLU A 241 25.11 20.99 -13.54
N ARG A 242 25.63 22.13 -13.05
CA ARG A 242 26.39 22.14 -11.80
C ARG A 242 25.58 21.57 -10.63
N ARG A 243 24.32 21.99 -10.45
CA ARG A 243 23.47 21.47 -9.36
C ARG A 243 23.19 19.98 -9.51
N ALA A 244 23.05 19.49 -10.74
CA ALA A 244 22.89 18.07 -11.01
C ALA A 244 24.16 17.25 -10.75
N GLN A 245 25.34 17.81 -11.00
CA GLN A 245 26.63 17.19 -10.64
C GLN A 245 26.87 17.19 -9.12
N GLU A 246 26.44 18.24 -8.41
CA GLU A 246 26.43 18.27 -6.93
C GLU A 246 25.53 17.15 -6.37
N LEU A 247 24.29 17.01 -6.87
CA LEU A 247 23.36 15.94 -6.48
C LEU A 247 23.89 14.54 -6.82
N LEU A 248 24.58 14.37 -7.96
CA LEU A 248 25.24 13.12 -8.34
C LEU A 248 26.34 12.74 -7.34
N ALA A 249 27.19 13.70 -6.95
CA ALA A 249 28.24 13.46 -5.97
C ALA A 249 27.66 13.12 -4.58
N GLU A 250 26.62 13.86 -4.14
CA GLU A 250 25.89 13.63 -2.89
C GLU A 250 25.27 12.22 -2.84
N ALA A 251 24.57 11.81 -3.92
CA ALA A 251 23.97 10.49 -4.03
C ALA A 251 25.03 9.36 -4.01
N VAL A 252 26.12 9.51 -4.77
CA VAL A 252 27.20 8.51 -4.80
C VAL A 252 27.89 8.40 -3.44
N ALA A 253 28.22 9.53 -2.80
CA ALA A 253 28.81 9.54 -1.45
C ALA A 253 27.88 8.88 -0.41
N THR A 254 26.58 9.11 -0.51
CA THR A 254 25.56 8.48 0.33
C THR A 254 25.53 6.95 0.14
N ALA A 255 25.69 6.47 -1.11
CA ALA A 255 25.66 5.05 -1.43
C ALA A 255 26.93 4.27 -1.06
N VAL A 256 28.11 4.91 -1.05
CA VAL A 256 29.42 4.25 -0.85
C VAL A 256 29.49 3.36 0.41
N PRO A 257 28.99 3.77 1.60
CA PRO A 257 29.01 2.93 2.80
C PRO A 257 28.01 1.75 2.80
N GLY A 258 27.16 1.63 1.77
CA GLY A 258 26.19 0.54 1.63
C GLY A 258 25.07 0.50 2.67
N GLY A 259 24.25 -0.56 2.58
CA GLY A 259 23.02 -0.74 3.35
C GLY A 259 21.78 -0.26 2.59
N SER A 260 20.63 -0.89 2.85
CA SER A 260 19.34 -0.60 2.19
C SER A 260 18.97 0.88 2.23
N ASP A 261 19.04 1.45 3.43
CA ASP A 261 18.49 2.77 3.75
C ASP A 261 19.33 3.87 3.09
N ARG A 262 20.64 3.62 2.95
CA ARG A 262 21.57 4.48 2.21
C ARG A 262 21.38 4.37 0.70
N LEU A 263 21.12 3.18 0.17
CA LEU A 263 20.80 3.00 -1.25
C LEU A 263 19.46 3.67 -1.61
N GLU A 264 18.46 3.60 -0.74
CA GLU A 264 17.20 4.34 -0.88
C GLU A 264 17.43 5.86 -0.84
N ALA A 265 18.20 6.37 0.12
CA ALA A 265 18.52 7.78 0.21
C ALA A 265 19.28 8.28 -1.03
N ALA A 266 20.29 7.52 -1.49
CA ALA A 266 21.04 7.80 -2.70
C ALA A 266 20.15 7.80 -3.96
N LEU A 267 19.23 6.83 -4.10
CA LEU A 267 18.23 6.84 -5.17
C LEU A 267 17.37 8.11 -5.10
N ARG A 268 16.83 8.46 -3.92
CA ARG A 268 15.98 9.65 -3.71
C ARG A 268 16.68 10.96 -4.09
N THR A 269 17.97 11.11 -3.78
CA THR A 269 18.78 12.27 -4.22
C THR A 269 19.04 12.22 -5.72
N ALA A 270 19.44 11.08 -6.27
CA ALA A 270 19.73 10.90 -7.69
C ALA A 270 18.50 11.09 -8.60
N THR A 271 17.29 10.75 -8.15
CA THR A 271 16.03 10.98 -8.91
C THR A 271 15.64 12.45 -9.03
N GLN A 272 16.30 13.37 -8.32
CA GLN A 272 16.08 14.81 -8.44
C GLN A 272 16.93 15.45 -9.56
N ILE A 273 17.82 14.69 -10.20
CA ILE A 273 18.65 15.15 -11.31
C ILE A 273 17.77 15.36 -12.55
N ASN A 274 17.73 16.61 -13.02
CA ASN A 274 16.91 17.03 -14.16
C ASN A 274 17.32 16.30 -15.45
N GLU A 275 16.34 15.80 -16.21
CA GLU A 275 16.60 14.92 -17.36
C GLU A 275 17.32 15.58 -18.54
N SER A 276 17.33 16.92 -18.61
CA SER A 276 18.06 17.68 -19.64
C SER A 276 19.57 17.81 -19.38
N THR A 277 20.09 17.29 -18.26
CA THR A 277 21.50 17.43 -17.86
C THR A 277 22.38 16.26 -18.30
N TYR A 278 23.66 16.52 -18.60
CA TYR A 278 24.67 15.48 -18.84
C TYR A 278 24.90 14.61 -17.59
N ALA A 279 24.68 15.15 -16.39
CA ALA A 279 24.59 14.40 -15.14
C ALA A 279 23.54 13.28 -15.18
N ARG A 280 22.40 13.46 -15.87
CA ARG A 280 21.34 12.43 -15.97
C ARG A 280 21.84 11.14 -16.63
N GLN A 281 22.62 11.26 -17.69
CA GLN A 281 23.24 10.12 -18.38
C GLN A 281 24.29 9.44 -17.49
N GLN A 282 25.04 10.23 -16.71
CA GLN A 282 26.06 9.72 -15.78
C GLN A 282 25.45 9.00 -14.56
N VAL A 283 24.27 9.41 -14.08
CA VAL A 283 23.63 8.78 -12.90
C VAL A 283 22.86 7.50 -13.22
N GLN A 284 22.37 7.31 -14.45
CA GLN A 284 21.55 6.14 -14.78
C GLN A 284 22.19 4.76 -14.45
N PRO A 285 23.49 4.48 -14.71
CA PRO A 285 24.10 3.21 -14.29
C PRO A 285 24.18 3.04 -12.77
N TYR A 286 24.20 4.13 -12.00
CA TYR A 286 24.13 4.08 -10.53
C TYR A 286 22.70 3.79 -10.05
N LEU A 287 21.69 4.48 -10.61
CA LEU A 287 20.28 4.21 -10.35
C LEU A 287 19.93 2.74 -10.60
N ASP A 288 20.37 2.20 -11.74
CA ASP A 288 20.16 0.81 -12.12
C ASP A 288 20.82 -0.14 -11.12
N ARG A 289 22.11 0.04 -10.83
CA ARG A 289 22.86 -0.78 -9.87
C ARG A 289 22.29 -0.74 -8.45
N TRP A 290 21.86 0.41 -7.96
CA TRP A 290 21.31 0.55 -6.61
C TRP A 290 19.92 -0.09 -6.50
N SER A 291 19.05 0.11 -7.49
CA SER A 291 17.76 -0.60 -7.55
C SER A 291 17.95 -2.12 -7.66
N ASP A 292 18.88 -2.61 -8.48
CA ASP A 292 19.11 -4.06 -8.62
C ASP A 292 19.64 -4.71 -7.33
N LEU A 293 20.47 -3.98 -6.54
CA LEU A 293 20.89 -4.42 -5.21
C LEU A 293 19.73 -4.46 -4.21
N LEU A 294 18.84 -3.46 -4.24
CA LEU A 294 17.64 -3.42 -3.38
C LEU A 294 16.63 -4.52 -3.76
N LEU A 295 16.42 -4.79 -5.05
CA LEU A 295 15.58 -5.90 -5.53
C LEU A 295 16.11 -7.25 -5.05
N LYS A 296 17.43 -7.48 -5.16
CA LYS A 296 18.06 -8.71 -4.67
C LYS A 296 17.89 -8.87 -3.16
N LEU A 297 18.19 -7.84 -2.38
CA LEU A 297 18.00 -7.87 -0.93
C LEU A 297 16.52 -8.07 -0.54
N GLY A 298 15.59 -7.50 -1.30
CA GLY A 298 14.16 -7.73 -1.12
C GLY A 298 13.72 -9.16 -1.46
N GLN A 299 14.35 -9.80 -2.45
CA GLN A 299 14.16 -11.22 -2.74
C GLN A 299 14.71 -12.11 -1.61
N ASP A 300 15.88 -11.79 -1.07
CA ASP A 300 16.46 -12.49 0.08
C ASP A 300 15.54 -12.38 1.33
N LYS A 301 14.98 -11.18 1.57
CA LYS A 301 13.96 -10.94 2.62
C LYS A 301 12.65 -11.70 2.35
N TRP A 302 12.22 -11.83 1.09
CA TRP A 302 11.07 -12.66 0.73
C TRP A 302 11.31 -14.15 1.04
N TYR A 303 12.50 -14.68 0.77
CA TYR A 303 12.87 -16.04 1.16
C TYR A 303 12.86 -16.21 2.69
N ALA A 304 13.42 -15.26 3.43
CA ALA A 304 13.37 -15.21 4.91
C ALA A 304 11.97 -15.02 5.51
N SER A 305 10.94 -14.81 4.68
CA SER A 305 9.56 -14.47 5.08
C SER A 305 9.40 -13.12 5.77
N GLU A 306 10.38 -12.22 5.65
CA GLU A 306 10.31 -10.82 6.08
C GLU A 306 9.58 -9.98 5.01
N LEU A 307 8.30 -10.28 4.78
CA LEU A 307 7.56 -9.81 3.60
C LEU A 307 7.37 -8.29 3.56
N ASP A 308 7.21 -7.64 4.72
CA ASP A 308 7.11 -6.18 4.80
C ASP A 308 8.44 -5.49 4.44
N ALA A 309 9.58 -6.09 4.81
CA ALA A 309 10.90 -5.62 4.38
C ALA A 309 11.09 -5.82 2.87
N ALA A 310 10.66 -6.95 2.32
CA ALA A 310 10.67 -7.19 0.87
C ALA A 310 9.82 -6.15 0.10
N ILE A 311 8.66 -5.77 0.64
CA ILE A 311 7.79 -4.72 0.07
C ILE A 311 8.45 -3.34 0.17
N ALA A 312 9.10 -3.01 1.29
CA ALA A 312 9.82 -1.75 1.46
C ALA A 312 11.00 -1.62 0.48
N LEU A 313 11.79 -2.69 0.32
CA LEU A 313 12.91 -2.76 -0.62
C LEU A 313 12.46 -2.73 -2.09
N GLY A 314 11.30 -3.32 -2.40
CA GLY A 314 10.63 -3.10 -3.69
C GLY A 314 10.25 -1.64 -3.90
N ARG A 315 9.64 -0.98 -2.92
CA ARG A 315 9.23 0.44 -3.03
C ARG A 315 10.41 1.40 -3.24
N SER A 316 11.54 1.16 -2.58
CA SER A 316 12.76 1.97 -2.80
C SER A 316 13.42 1.67 -4.15
N ALA A 317 13.50 0.41 -4.57
CA ALA A 317 13.96 0.07 -5.92
C ALA A 317 13.10 0.69 -7.04
N ALA A 318 11.80 0.86 -6.80
CA ALA A 318 10.85 1.48 -7.73
C ALA A 318 11.04 2.99 -7.96
N LEU A 319 11.90 3.66 -7.16
CA LEU A 319 12.28 5.06 -7.40
C LEU A 319 12.98 5.25 -8.75
N ASN A 320 13.64 4.21 -9.28
CA ASN A 320 14.19 4.21 -10.64
C ASN A 320 13.12 3.74 -11.65
N PRO A 321 12.69 4.59 -12.62
CA PRO A 321 11.70 4.20 -13.62
C PRO A 321 12.08 2.96 -14.44
N SER A 322 13.39 2.72 -14.68
CA SER A 322 13.86 1.55 -15.44
C SER A 322 13.61 0.22 -14.70
N ARG A 323 13.44 0.25 -13.37
CA ARG A 323 13.23 -0.93 -12.51
C ARG A 323 11.85 -0.98 -11.85
N ALA A 324 11.05 0.08 -11.96
CA ALA A 324 9.72 0.19 -11.35
C ALA A 324 8.79 -1.01 -11.65
N LYS A 325 8.84 -1.59 -12.87
CA LYS A 325 8.07 -2.80 -13.21
C LYS A 325 8.50 -4.02 -12.37
N VAL A 326 9.79 -4.36 -12.36
CA VAL A 326 10.34 -5.51 -11.63
C VAL A 326 10.16 -5.31 -10.11
N ALA A 327 10.31 -4.08 -9.63
CA ALA A 327 10.01 -3.70 -8.26
C ALA A 327 8.54 -3.92 -7.87
N GLN A 328 7.61 -3.58 -8.76
CA GLN A 328 6.18 -3.82 -8.53
C GLN A 328 5.82 -5.31 -8.54
N GLU A 329 6.51 -6.14 -9.32
CA GLU A 329 6.36 -7.60 -9.32
C GLU A 329 6.85 -8.22 -7.99
N LEU A 330 7.97 -7.74 -7.44
CA LEU A 330 8.45 -8.13 -6.09
C LEU A 330 7.45 -7.76 -4.99
N ILE A 331 6.84 -6.57 -5.07
CA ILE A 331 5.78 -6.14 -4.15
C ILE A 331 4.57 -7.08 -4.25
N TRP A 332 4.12 -7.43 -5.46
CA TRP A 332 2.95 -8.31 -5.65
C TRP A 332 3.17 -9.73 -5.12
N ILE A 333 4.32 -10.37 -5.38
CA ILE A 333 4.60 -11.71 -4.84
C ILE A 333 4.77 -11.70 -3.31
N SER A 334 5.25 -10.59 -2.73
CA SER A 334 5.33 -10.40 -1.28
C SER A 334 3.94 -10.28 -0.64
N GLN A 335 3.10 -9.39 -1.18
CA GLN A 335 1.72 -9.18 -0.76
C GLN A 335 0.86 -10.45 -0.92
N ALA A 336 1.04 -11.19 -2.02
CA ALA A 336 0.36 -12.45 -2.24
C ALA A 336 0.68 -13.46 -1.12
N ARG A 337 1.95 -13.56 -0.72
CA ARG A 337 2.37 -14.44 0.37
C ARG A 337 1.89 -13.97 1.76
N GLN A 338 1.76 -12.66 2.00
CA GLN A 338 1.11 -12.12 3.21
C GLN A 338 -0.37 -12.52 3.29
N LEU A 339 -1.12 -12.38 2.20
CA LEU A 339 -2.53 -12.81 2.11
C LEU A 339 -2.66 -14.32 2.38
N ALA A 340 -1.81 -15.14 1.73
CA ALA A 340 -1.80 -16.59 1.96
C ALA A 340 -1.53 -16.95 3.45
N GLN A 341 -0.59 -16.26 4.11
CA GLN A 341 -0.31 -16.45 5.54
C GLN A 341 -1.49 -16.00 6.43
N LYS A 342 -2.12 -14.85 6.13
CA LYS A 342 -3.32 -14.37 6.85
C LYS A 342 -4.46 -15.40 6.84
N SER A 343 -4.60 -16.18 5.77
CA SER A 343 -5.62 -17.25 5.63
C SER A 343 -5.46 -18.47 6.56
N LEU A 344 -4.39 -18.51 7.38
CA LEU A 344 -4.07 -19.60 8.32
C LEU A 344 -4.35 -19.25 9.79
N THR A 345 -4.79 -18.02 10.08
CA THR A 345 -4.77 -17.43 11.44
C THR A 345 -5.79 -17.99 12.44
N THR A 346 -6.93 -18.54 12.01
CA THR A 346 -7.98 -19.03 12.92
C THR A 346 -8.21 -20.54 12.80
N TRP A 347 -8.35 -21.22 13.95
CA TRP A 347 -8.59 -22.67 13.98
C TRP A 347 -9.94 -23.06 13.38
N ARG A 348 -10.97 -22.22 13.54
CA ARG A 348 -12.24 -22.34 12.81
C ARG A 348 -12.06 -21.88 11.38
N THR A 349 -12.68 -22.58 10.44
CA THR A 349 -12.73 -22.18 9.03
C THR A 349 -13.80 -21.12 8.81
N SER A 350 -13.52 -20.14 7.95
CA SER A 350 -14.47 -19.11 7.52
C SER A 350 -14.48 -18.98 5.99
N PRO A 351 -15.51 -18.35 5.38
CA PRO A 351 -15.48 -17.97 3.96
C PRO A 351 -14.36 -16.98 3.62
N ASP A 352 -14.04 -16.06 4.54
CA ASP A 352 -12.97 -15.07 4.39
C ASP A 352 -11.58 -15.71 4.19
N GLN A 353 -11.30 -16.86 4.83
CA GLN A 353 -10.08 -17.62 4.59
C GLN A 353 -9.96 -18.11 3.13
N LEU A 354 -11.07 -18.49 2.47
CA LEU A 354 -11.07 -18.85 1.05
C LEU A 354 -10.84 -17.63 0.17
N VAL A 355 -11.56 -16.53 0.44
CA VAL A 355 -11.46 -15.28 -0.35
C VAL A 355 -10.05 -14.71 -0.27
N THR A 356 -9.46 -14.63 0.93
CA THR A 356 -8.10 -14.16 1.14
C THR A 356 -7.06 -15.04 0.43
N LEU A 357 -7.21 -16.38 0.48
CA LEU A 357 -6.31 -17.31 -0.22
C LEU A 357 -6.49 -17.27 -1.74
N TYR A 358 -7.71 -16.99 -2.22
CA TYR A 358 -7.97 -16.78 -3.65
C TYR A 358 -7.36 -15.47 -4.15
N GLN A 359 -7.49 -14.38 -3.39
CA GLN A 359 -6.82 -13.11 -3.67
C GLN A 359 -5.29 -13.25 -3.73
N ALA A 360 -4.69 -14.04 -2.83
CA ALA A 360 -3.27 -14.38 -2.89
C ALA A 360 -2.90 -15.04 -4.24
N MET A 361 -3.66 -16.06 -4.67
CA MET A 361 -3.43 -16.73 -5.95
C MET A 361 -3.65 -15.81 -7.15
N LEU A 362 -4.67 -14.95 -7.15
CA LEU A 362 -4.88 -13.97 -8.22
C LEU A 362 -3.70 -12.99 -8.34
N LEU A 363 -3.20 -12.49 -7.20
CA LEU A 363 -2.10 -11.52 -7.18
C LEU A 363 -0.77 -12.15 -7.63
N ALA A 364 -0.50 -13.40 -7.29
CA ALA A 364 0.66 -14.14 -7.79
C ALA A 364 0.54 -14.53 -9.27
N ASN A 365 -0.66 -14.89 -9.77
CA ASN A 365 -0.90 -15.17 -11.19
C ASN A 365 -0.88 -13.91 -12.08
N ARG A 366 -0.81 -12.71 -11.50
CA ARG A 366 -0.65 -11.44 -12.23
C ARG A 366 0.76 -11.25 -12.81
N LEU A 367 1.77 -11.97 -12.31
CA LEU A 367 3.14 -11.84 -12.77
C LEU A 367 3.30 -12.47 -14.18
N PRO A 368 3.92 -11.77 -15.14
CA PRO A 368 4.19 -12.30 -16.47
C PRO A 368 5.26 -13.41 -16.42
N ALA A 369 5.28 -14.30 -17.42
CA ALA A 369 6.28 -15.37 -17.53
C ALA A 369 7.73 -14.85 -17.56
N GLU A 370 7.94 -13.67 -18.13
CA GLU A 370 9.23 -12.95 -18.18
C GLU A 370 9.69 -12.38 -16.82
N SER A 371 8.89 -12.47 -15.76
CA SER A 371 9.24 -11.92 -14.45
C SER A 371 10.30 -12.80 -13.76
N PRO A 372 11.37 -12.23 -13.18
CA PRO A 372 12.35 -13.00 -12.40
C PRO A 372 11.77 -13.66 -11.14
N TYR A 373 10.54 -13.30 -10.74
CA TYR A 373 9.81 -13.89 -9.62
C TYR A 373 8.71 -14.89 -10.05
N TYR A 374 8.53 -15.13 -11.36
CA TYR A 374 7.49 -16.02 -11.89
C TYR A 374 7.60 -17.47 -11.36
N PRO A 375 8.78 -18.11 -11.28
CA PRO A 375 8.90 -19.47 -10.73
C PRO A 375 8.46 -19.57 -9.26
N GLN A 376 8.80 -18.55 -8.46
CA GLN A 376 8.41 -18.43 -7.05
C GLN A 376 6.91 -18.18 -6.91
N ALA A 377 6.31 -17.40 -7.82
CA ALA A 377 4.87 -17.17 -7.86
C ALA A 377 4.10 -18.45 -8.22
N GLN A 378 4.50 -19.18 -9.27
CA GLN A 378 3.81 -20.40 -9.69
C GLN A 378 3.94 -21.55 -8.69
N SER A 379 5.12 -21.73 -8.07
CA SER A 379 5.29 -22.71 -6.99
C SER A 379 4.45 -22.36 -5.75
N SER A 380 4.37 -21.07 -5.38
CA SER A 380 3.49 -20.58 -4.32
C SER A 380 2.01 -20.85 -4.64
N VAL A 381 1.56 -20.52 -5.85
CA VAL A 381 0.18 -20.79 -6.31
C VAL A 381 -0.14 -22.28 -6.28
N MET A 382 0.79 -23.16 -6.66
CA MET A 382 0.58 -24.62 -6.58
C MET A 382 0.38 -25.09 -5.13
N SER A 383 1.19 -24.60 -4.19
CA SER A 383 1.01 -24.84 -2.76
C SER A 383 -0.35 -24.32 -2.25
N TRP A 384 -0.75 -23.12 -2.66
CA TRP A 384 -2.00 -22.50 -2.23
C TRP A 384 -3.26 -23.17 -2.78
N ARG A 385 -3.20 -23.76 -3.99
CA ARG A 385 -4.26 -24.64 -4.53
C ARG A 385 -4.48 -25.86 -3.62
N ASN A 386 -3.41 -26.49 -3.13
CA ASN A 386 -3.52 -27.61 -2.18
C ASN A 386 -4.14 -27.15 -0.85
N HIS A 387 -3.69 -26.02 -0.30
CA HIS A 387 -4.25 -25.45 0.93
C HIS A 387 -5.73 -25.04 0.81
N MET A 388 -6.20 -24.73 -0.41
CA MET A 388 -7.61 -24.45 -0.69
C MET A 388 -8.44 -25.75 -0.70
N GLY A 389 -7.92 -26.84 -1.29
CA GLY A 389 -8.53 -28.16 -1.20
C GLY A 389 -8.62 -28.69 0.25
N GLU A 390 -7.59 -28.45 1.06
CA GLU A 390 -7.60 -28.72 2.50
C GLU A 390 -8.64 -27.86 3.23
N LEU A 391 -8.72 -26.55 2.94
CA LEU A 391 -9.70 -25.66 3.56
C LEU A 391 -11.14 -26.08 3.26
N ALA A 392 -11.43 -26.49 2.02
CA ALA A 392 -12.75 -27.02 1.65
C ALA A 392 -13.11 -28.29 2.45
N ARG A 393 -12.17 -29.23 2.63
CA ARG A 393 -12.38 -30.42 3.50
C ARG A 393 -12.59 -30.05 4.98
N LEU A 394 -11.87 -29.04 5.48
CA LEU A 394 -12.06 -28.57 6.86
C LEU A 394 -13.39 -27.82 7.04
N GLN A 395 -13.87 -27.10 6.02
CA GLN A 395 -15.19 -26.47 6.03
C GLN A 395 -16.32 -27.51 6.02
N THR A 396 -16.26 -28.55 5.19
CA THR A 396 -17.27 -29.63 5.22
C THR A 396 -17.23 -30.39 6.54
N ALA A 397 -16.04 -30.68 7.08
CA ALA A 397 -15.88 -31.22 8.42
C ALA A 397 -16.50 -30.31 9.50
N GLN A 398 -16.34 -28.98 9.38
CA GLN A 398 -16.94 -28.00 10.30
C GLN A 398 -18.47 -28.03 10.26
N VAL A 399 -19.09 -28.05 9.07
CA VAL A 399 -20.55 -28.13 8.91
C VAL A 399 -21.10 -29.45 9.48
N ILE A 400 -20.42 -30.58 9.24
CA ILE A 400 -20.80 -31.88 9.82
C ILE A 400 -20.67 -31.84 11.35
N GLY A 401 -19.58 -31.28 11.88
CA GLY A 401 -19.34 -31.14 13.32
C GLY A 401 -20.33 -30.21 14.03
N GLN A 402 -20.88 -29.20 13.35
CA GLN A 402 -21.88 -28.28 13.90
C GLN A 402 -23.21 -28.97 14.31
N VAL A 403 -23.50 -30.16 13.77
CA VAL A 403 -24.68 -30.96 14.14
C VAL A 403 -24.54 -31.60 15.54
N ARG A 404 -23.32 -31.67 16.10
CA ARG A 404 -22.99 -32.13 17.47
C ARG A 404 -23.62 -33.47 17.91
N THR A 405 -23.80 -34.43 17.01
CA THR A 405 -24.10 -35.82 17.43
C THR A 405 -22.82 -36.65 17.41
N LYS A 406 -22.80 -37.76 18.16
CA LYS A 406 -21.62 -38.64 18.25
C LYS A 406 -21.12 -39.10 16.87
N GLU A 407 -22.03 -39.45 15.97
CA GLU A 407 -21.67 -39.95 14.64
C GLU A 407 -21.27 -38.83 13.67
N THR A 408 -21.87 -37.63 13.76
CA THR A 408 -21.39 -36.51 12.94
C THR A 408 -20.04 -35.99 13.43
N LEU A 409 -19.79 -35.94 14.74
CA LEU A 409 -18.48 -35.58 15.29
C LEU A 409 -17.38 -36.59 14.89
N LYS A 410 -17.68 -37.90 14.90
CA LYS A 410 -16.78 -38.93 14.34
C LYS A 410 -16.48 -38.69 12.84
N SER A 411 -17.52 -38.41 12.06
CA SER A 411 -17.38 -38.13 10.62
C SER A 411 -16.53 -36.88 10.35
N ALA A 412 -16.77 -35.80 11.10
CA ALA A 412 -15.98 -34.57 11.06
C ALA A 412 -14.51 -34.82 11.40
N ILE A 413 -14.22 -35.60 12.46
CA ILE A 413 -12.86 -36.06 12.81
C ILE A 413 -12.25 -36.84 11.64
N GLY A 414 -12.99 -37.76 11.04
CA GLY A 414 -12.56 -38.57 9.89
C GLY A 414 -12.25 -37.76 8.63
N GLN A 415 -12.92 -36.62 8.42
CA GLN A 415 -12.60 -35.68 7.33
C GLN A 415 -11.35 -34.84 7.65
N ALA A 416 -11.29 -34.21 8.83
CA ALA A 416 -10.17 -33.35 9.20
C ALA A 416 -8.85 -34.12 9.40
N ALA A 417 -8.89 -35.37 9.86
CA ALA A 417 -7.70 -36.19 10.05
C ALA A 417 -6.91 -36.47 8.75
N GLN A 418 -7.55 -36.35 7.58
CA GLN A 418 -6.96 -36.57 6.25
C GLN A 418 -5.98 -35.47 5.81
N VAL A 419 -6.00 -34.28 6.42
CA VAL A 419 -5.03 -33.21 6.10
C VAL A 419 -3.62 -33.72 6.42
N PRO A 420 -2.68 -33.86 5.45
CA PRO A 420 -1.45 -34.61 5.69
C PRO A 420 -0.49 -33.95 6.69
N VAL A 421 0.46 -34.72 7.20
CA VAL A 421 1.54 -34.21 8.05
C VAL A 421 2.47 -33.31 7.21
N GLY A 422 2.97 -32.22 7.79
CA GLY A 422 3.80 -31.23 7.10
C GLY A 422 3.02 -30.14 6.34
N HIS A 423 1.71 -30.32 6.11
CA HIS A 423 0.89 -29.31 5.44
C HIS A 423 0.50 -28.16 6.39
N PRO A 424 0.50 -26.88 5.95
CA PRO A 424 0.21 -25.73 6.83
C PRO A 424 -1.14 -25.77 7.56
N ARG A 425 -2.19 -26.39 7.00
CA ARG A 425 -3.47 -26.55 7.71
C ARG A 425 -3.52 -27.74 8.66
N ARG A 426 -2.43 -28.51 8.84
CA ARG A 426 -2.40 -29.64 9.77
C ARG A 426 -2.67 -29.23 11.22
N VAL A 427 -2.17 -28.06 11.66
CA VAL A 427 -2.45 -27.54 13.01
C VAL A 427 -3.93 -27.18 13.16
N GLN A 428 -4.51 -26.46 12.18
CA GLN A 428 -5.94 -26.15 12.12
C GLN A 428 -6.78 -27.43 12.25
N ALA A 429 -6.46 -28.46 11.45
CA ALA A 429 -7.11 -29.76 11.46
C ALA A 429 -7.00 -30.48 12.81
N GLN A 430 -5.82 -30.50 13.44
CA GLN A 430 -5.63 -31.15 14.75
C GLN A 430 -6.39 -30.45 15.87
N THR A 431 -6.46 -29.12 15.89
CA THR A 431 -7.26 -28.37 16.86
C THR A 431 -8.76 -28.69 16.72
N MET A 432 -9.27 -28.80 15.49
CA MET A 432 -10.65 -29.22 15.24
C MET A 432 -10.91 -30.67 15.70
N VAL A 433 -10.01 -31.60 15.39
CA VAL A 433 -10.09 -33.01 15.83
C VAL A 433 -10.06 -33.12 17.37
N ALA A 434 -9.19 -32.39 18.05
CA ALA A 434 -9.12 -32.38 19.52
C ALA A 434 -10.41 -31.82 20.14
N HIS A 435 -10.94 -30.73 19.61
CA HIS A 435 -12.20 -30.13 20.06
C HIS A 435 -13.39 -31.09 19.90
N TRP A 436 -13.52 -31.78 18.76
CA TRP A 436 -14.62 -32.74 18.54
C TRP A 436 -14.48 -34.02 19.36
N ARG A 437 -13.25 -34.49 19.62
CA ARG A 437 -13.02 -35.60 20.58
C ARG A 437 -13.52 -35.22 21.97
N GLN A 438 -13.15 -34.04 22.45
CA GLN A 438 -13.63 -33.53 23.74
C GLN A 438 -15.16 -33.41 23.80
N GLU A 439 -15.82 -33.00 22.71
CA GLU A 439 -17.28 -32.93 22.67
C GLU A 439 -17.94 -34.33 22.61
N ILE A 440 -17.34 -35.32 21.94
CA ILE A 440 -17.79 -36.72 22.01
C ILE A 440 -17.71 -37.25 23.45
N GLU A 441 -16.61 -36.99 24.15
CA GLU A 441 -16.46 -37.37 25.56
C GLU A 441 -17.55 -36.73 26.43
N ARG A 442 -17.85 -35.43 26.24
CA ARG A 442 -18.99 -34.79 26.94
C ARG A 442 -20.31 -35.50 26.66
N LEU A 443 -20.58 -35.87 25.41
CA LEU A 443 -21.82 -36.57 25.04
C LEU A 443 -21.90 -38.00 25.61
N GLU A 444 -20.76 -38.68 25.79
CA GLU A 444 -20.68 -39.99 26.44
C GLU A 444 -20.85 -39.91 27.97
N ASP A 445 -20.20 -38.92 28.61
CA ASP A 445 -20.09 -38.85 30.06
C ASP A 445 -21.25 -38.06 30.72
N ARG A 446 -21.94 -37.19 29.97
CA ARG A 446 -23.07 -36.37 30.48
C ARG A 446 -24.21 -37.17 31.10
N PRO A 447 -24.65 -38.34 30.58
CA PRO A 447 -25.68 -39.14 31.25
C PRO A 447 -25.29 -39.62 32.65
N LEU A 448 -24.00 -39.89 32.90
CA LEU A 448 -23.50 -40.23 34.24
C LEU A 448 -23.61 -39.05 35.20
N LEU A 449 -23.24 -37.85 34.73
CA LEU A 449 -23.32 -36.63 35.52
C LEU A 449 -24.79 -36.21 35.79
N VAL A 450 -25.68 -36.36 34.81
CA VAL A 450 -27.13 -36.14 35.00
C VAL A 450 -27.69 -37.11 36.04
N LYS A 451 -27.39 -38.42 35.93
CA LYS A 451 -27.79 -39.40 36.95
C LYS A 451 -27.24 -39.06 38.34
N ALA A 452 -26.00 -38.57 38.43
CA ALA A 452 -25.42 -38.13 39.70
C ALA A 452 -26.20 -36.96 40.32
N HIS A 453 -26.61 -35.97 39.51
CA HIS A 453 -27.48 -34.87 39.95
C HIS A 453 -28.89 -35.33 40.36
N GLU A 454 -29.49 -36.28 39.63
CA GLU A 454 -30.78 -36.88 39.99
C GLU A 454 -30.71 -37.58 41.36
N LEU A 455 -29.64 -38.34 41.63
CA LEU A 455 -29.40 -38.96 42.94
C LEU A 455 -29.15 -37.93 44.05
N ALA A 456 -28.37 -36.88 43.78
CA ALA A 456 -28.12 -35.81 44.73
C ALA A 456 -29.39 -35.01 45.10
N SER A 457 -30.37 -34.93 44.19
CA SER A 457 -31.58 -34.11 44.36
C SER A 457 -32.41 -34.47 45.60
N ALA A 458 -32.40 -35.73 46.03
CA ALA A 458 -33.12 -36.18 47.21
C ALA A 458 -32.47 -35.73 48.54
N LYS A 459 -31.21 -35.27 48.51
CA LYS A 459 -30.44 -34.75 49.67
C LYS A 459 -30.49 -35.66 50.91
N THR A 460 -30.41 -36.97 50.70
CA THR A 460 -30.26 -37.96 51.79
C THR A 460 -28.83 -38.48 51.86
N PHE A 461 -28.47 -39.08 52.99
CA PHE A 461 -27.13 -39.63 53.23
C PHE A 461 -26.70 -40.64 52.16
N ASP A 462 -27.59 -41.57 51.81
CA ASP A 462 -27.30 -42.60 50.81
C ASP A 462 -27.39 -42.05 49.38
N SER A 463 -28.33 -41.14 49.09
CA SER A 463 -28.46 -40.57 47.74
C SER A 463 -27.28 -39.64 47.37
N LEU A 464 -26.72 -38.91 48.33
CA LEU A 464 -25.46 -38.16 48.15
C LEU A 464 -24.25 -39.10 47.97
N ARG A 465 -24.20 -40.23 48.68
CA ARG A 465 -23.15 -41.25 48.48
C ARG A 465 -23.22 -41.84 47.07
N GLU A 466 -24.41 -42.20 46.60
CA GLU A 466 -24.60 -42.73 45.24
C GLU A 466 -24.30 -41.68 44.16
N ALA A 467 -24.64 -40.41 44.38
CA ALA A 467 -24.27 -39.30 43.51
C ALA A 467 -22.74 -39.14 43.39
N ILE A 468 -22.03 -39.15 44.52
CA ILE A 468 -20.56 -39.13 44.57
C ILE A 468 -19.98 -40.33 43.81
N GLN A 469 -20.54 -41.53 43.97
CA GLN A 469 -20.09 -42.72 43.23
C GLN A 469 -20.33 -42.59 41.72
N ALA A 470 -21.48 -42.07 41.30
CA ALA A 470 -21.83 -41.88 39.89
C ALA A 470 -20.92 -40.84 39.20
N ALA A 471 -20.68 -39.68 39.83
CA ALA A 471 -19.82 -38.64 39.27
C ALA A 471 -18.32 -39.01 39.34
N SER A 472 -17.87 -39.66 40.42
CA SER A 472 -16.47 -40.08 40.55
C SER A 472 -16.07 -41.17 39.53
N GLY A 473 -17.04 -41.91 38.98
CA GLY A 473 -16.86 -42.87 37.90
C GLY A 473 -16.45 -42.29 36.53
N ILE A 474 -16.56 -40.96 36.33
CA ILE A 474 -16.08 -40.30 35.11
C ILE A 474 -14.53 -40.31 35.11
N PRO A 475 -13.83 -40.92 34.12
CA PRO A 475 -12.38 -41.12 34.17
C PRO A 475 -11.54 -39.82 34.21
N LEU A 476 -10.35 -39.89 34.81
CA LEU A 476 -9.47 -38.73 35.09
C LEU A 476 -9.11 -37.88 33.86
N HIS A 477 -9.03 -38.48 32.67
CA HIS A 477 -8.60 -37.80 31.45
C HIS A 477 -9.76 -37.28 30.59
N ARG A 478 -11.02 -37.42 31.03
CA ARG A 478 -12.22 -37.07 30.25
C ARG A 478 -12.64 -35.61 30.37
N ALA A 479 -13.26 -35.11 29.29
CA ALA A 479 -13.78 -33.76 29.15
C ALA A 479 -14.63 -33.21 30.31
N LEU A 480 -15.44 -34.04 30.99
CA LEU A 480 -16.28 -33.64 32.12
C LEU A 480 -15.63 -33.85 33.51
N ARG A 481 -14.40 -34.35 33.59
CA ARG A 481 -13.80 -34.74 34.87
C ARG A 481 -13.71 -33.57 35.86
N GLY A 482 -13.30 -32.39 35.42
CA GLY A 482 -13.18 -31.21 36.28
C GLY A 482 -14.53 -30.78 36.88
N GLU A 483 -15.59 -30.80 36.07
CA GLU A 483 -16.96 -30.51 36.53
C GLU A 483 -17.44 -31.57 37.53
N ALA A 484 -17.23 -32.86 37.22
CA ALA A 484 -17.56 -33.97 38.12
C ALA A 484 -16.80 -33.90 39.45
N GLN A 485 -15.55 -33.43 39.47
CA GLN A 485 -14.78 -33.23 40.70
C GLN A 485 -15.34 -32.09 41.57
N SER A 486 -15.78 -30.99 40.97
CA SER A 486 -16.46 -29.91 41.70
C SER A 486 -17.75 -30.41 42.37
N TRP A 487 -18.56 -31.19 41.66
CA TRP A 487 -19.79 -31.78 42.23
C TRP A 487 -19.50 -32.81 43.33
N VAL A 488 -18.52 -33.69 43.14
CA VAL A 488 -18.04 -34.62 44.18
C VAL A 488 -17.59 -33.87 45.44
N TYR A 489 -16.86 -32.76 45.30
CA TYR A 489 -16.44 -31.93 46.43
C TYR A 489 -17.64 -31.33 47.18
N ILE A 490 -18.60 -30.74 46.45
CA ILE A 490 -19.81 -30.13 47.03
C ILE A 490 -20.62 -31.18 47.81
N TRP A 491 -20.94 -32.32 47.20
CA TRP A 491 -21.73 -33.37 47.86
C TRP A 491 -20.97 -34.04 49.01
N THR A 492 -19.64 -34.16 48.92
CA THR A 492 -18.83 -34.65 50.06
C THR A 492 -18.89 -33.68 51.24
N SER A 493 -18.91 -32.37 50.98
CA SER A 493 -19.11 -31.35 52.02
C SER A 493 -20.52 -31.43 52.63
N GLU A 494 -21.58 -31.49 51.82
CA GLU A 494 -22.97 -31.68 52.32
C GLU A 494 -23.10 -32.95 53.17
N LEU A 495 -22.52 -34.07 52.72
CA LEU A 495 -22.50 -35.35 53.44
C LEU A 495 -21.77 -35.24 54.80
N GLN A 496 -20.62 -34.58 54.84
CA GLN A 496 -19.87 -34.35 56.08
C GLN A 496 -20.66 -33.48 57.07
N VAL A 497 -21.33 -32.43 56.59
CA VAL A 497 -22.21 -31.59 57.43
C VAL A 497 -23.35 -32.41 58.03
N MET A 498 -23.93 -33.37 57.28
CA MET A 498 -24.97 -34.26 57.82
C MET A 498 -24.45 -35.20 58.91
N GLU A 499 -23.23 -35.74 58.77
CA GLU A 499 -22.59 -36.60 59.79
C GLU A 499 -22.15 -35.82 61.05
N ASP A 500 -21.53 -34.65 60.89
CA ASP A 500 -20.88 -33.91 61.99
C ASP A 500 -21.87 -33.06 62.81
N ARG A 501 -22.93 -32.54 62.19
CA ARG A 501 -23.94 -31.69 62.85
C ARG A 501 -24.61 -32.32 64.08
N PRO A 502 -24.98 -33.61 64.13
CA PRO A 502 -25.49 -34.23 65.36
C PRO A 502 -24.43 -34.37 66.46
N LEU A 503 -23.15 -34.53 66.13
CA LEU A 503 -22.05 -34.54 67.11
C LEU A 503 -21.86 -33.15 67.72
N LEU A 504 -21.74 -32.12 66.86
CA LEU A 504 -21.53 -30.74 67.30
C LEU A 504 -22.75 -30.17 68.06
N SER A 505 -23.97 -30.55 67.69
CA SER A 505 -25.17 -30.16 68.46
C SER A 505 -25.27 -30.89 69.81
N ARG A 506 -24.87 -32.18 69.89
CA ARG A 506 -24.78 -32.87 71.17
C ARG A 506 -23.71 -32.26 72.06
N ALA A 507 -22.52 -31.95 71.53
CA ALA A 507 -21.45 -31.25 72.24
C ALA A 507 -21.95 -29.92 72.84
N ARG A 508 -22.64 -29.10 72.03
CA ARG A 508 -23.27 -27.85 72.50
C ARG A 508 -24.29 -28.09 73.61
N SER A 509 -25.11 -29.15 73.53
CA SER A 509 -26.05 -29.51 74.60
C SER A 509 -25.36 -29.94 75.91
N LEU A 510 -24.16 -30.53 75.84
CA LEU A 510 -23.36 -30.88 77.03
C LEU A 510 -22.76 -29.61 77.65
N ALA A 511 -22.23 -28.70 76.82
CA ALA A 511 -21.71 -27.41 77.27
C ALA A 511 -22.78 -26.56 77.97
N GLN A 512 -23.98 -26.48 77.40
CA GLN A 512 -25.15 -25.81 78.01
C GLN A 512 -25.58 -26.40 79.36
N ARG A 513 -25.22 -27.66 79.63
CA ARG A 513 -25.44 -28.34 80.92
C ARG A 513 -24.23 -28.23 81.87
N GLY A 514 -23.27 -27.37 81.57
CA GLY A 514 -22.04 -27.17 82.35
C GLY A 514 -20.99 -28.28 82.17
N GLN A 515 -21.23 -29.27 81.31
CA GLN A 515 -20.36 -30.43 81.10
C GLN A 515 -19.27 -30.12 80.05
N LEU A 516 -18.58 -28.99 80.20
CA LEU A 516 -17.65 -28.42 79.21
C LEU A 516 -16.56 -29.42 78.76
N SER A 517 -15.97 -30.19 79.69
CA SER A 517 -14.96 -31.20 79.35
C SER A 517 -15.52 -32.33 78.47
N GLN A 518 -16.79 -32.72 78.65
CA GLN A 518 -17.44 -33.73 77.81
C GLN A 518 -17.86 -33.15 76.45
N ALA A 519 -18.28 -31.87 76.42
CA ALA A 519 -18.55 -31.14 75.19
C ALA A 519 -17.31 -31.04 74.29
N ILE A 520 -16.14 -30.73 74.87
CA ILE A 520 -14.86 -30.68 74.16
C ILE A 520 -14.54 -32.04 73.53
N VAL A 521 -14.72 -33.15 74.26
CA VAL A 521 -14.50 -34.51 73.73
C VAL A 521 -15.46 -34.81 72.57
N GLU A 522 -16.77 -34.59 72.74
CA GLU A 522 -17.78 -34.88 71.70
C GLU A 522 -17.56 -34.02 70.43
N ALA A 523 -17.16 -32.75 70.57
CA ALA A 523 -16.82 -31.90 69.43
C ALA A 523 -15.49 -32.29 68.76
N SER A 524 -14.51 -32.80 69.52
CA SER A 524 -13.22 -33.25 68.97
C SER A 524 -13.30 -34.48 68.07
N ALA A 525 -14.47 -35.15 68.02
CA ALA A 525 -14.76 -36.20 67.04
C ALA A 525 -14.85 -35.66 65.59
N VAL A 526 -15.15 -34.36 65.41
CA VAL A 526 -15.11 -33.70 64.10
C VAL A 526 -13.65 -33.53 63.68
N LYS A 527 -13.23 -34.31 62.67
CA LYS A 527 -11.82 -34.39 62.26
C LYS A 527 -11.35 -33.16 61.47
N PRO A 528 -10.05 -32.80 61.53
CA PRO A 528 -9.45 -31.80 60.66
C PRO A 528 -9.74 -32.04 59.17
N GLY A 529 -10.00 -30.96 58.43
CA GLY A 529 -10.32 -31.03 57.00
C GLY A 529 -11.75 -31.49 56.67
N ARG A 530 -12.64 -31.61 57.67
CA ARG A 530 -14.08 -31.81 57.47
C ARG A 530 -14.86 -30.49 57.47
N ALA A 531 -16.00 -30.45 56.78
CA ALA A 531 -16.81 -29.24 56.54
C ALA A 531 -17.23 -28.45 57.80
N LEU A 532 -17.37 -29.09 58.97
CA LEU A 532 -17.70 -28.41 60.25
C LEU A 532 -16.50 -28.27 61.21
N TYR A 533 -15.27 -28.54 60.77
CA TYR A 533 -14.10 -28.55 61.65
C TYR A 533 -13.80 -27.17 62.27
N ASP A 534 -13.91 -26.10 61.49
CA ASP A 534 -13.65 -24.74 61.98
C ASP A 534 -14.73 -24.29 62.99
N GLU A 535 -15.98 -24.71 62.77
CA GLU A 535 -17.10 -24.48 63.69
C GLU A 535 -16.94 -25.26 65.01
N ALA A 536 -16.40 -26.49 64.94
CA ALA A 536 -16.12 -27.33 66.10
C ALA A 536 -14.89 -26.85 66.89
N SER A 537 -13.80 -26.49 66.22
CA SER A 537 -12.57 -26.00 66.86
C SER A 537 -12.76 -24.64 67.53
N ALA A 538 -13.54 -23.73 66.93
CA ALA A 538 -13.94 -22.47 67.56
C ALA A 538 -14.78 -22.71 68.83
N ALA A 539 -15.71 -23.67 68.81
CA ALA A 539 -16.51 -24.03 69.99
C ALA A 539 -15.64 -24.62 71.12
N ILE A 540 -14.71 -25.52 70.77
CA ILE A 540 -13.74 -26.10 71.71
C ILE A 540 -12.88 -25.01 72.37
N ALA A 541 -12.35 -24.07 71.59
CA ALA A 541 -11.52 -22.97 72.09
C ALA A 541 -12.31 -22.07 73.07
N GLY A 542 -13.59 -21.80 72.78
CA GLY A 542 -14.49 -21.08 73.69
C GLY A 542 -14.65 -21.79 75.04
N TRP A 543 -14.99 -23.08 75.03
CA TRP A 543 -15.18 -23.87 76.25
C TRP A 543 -13.89 -24.06 77.06
N GLN A 544 -12.73 -24.19 76.41
CA GLN A 544 -11.42 -24.17 77.08
C GLN A 544 -11.17 -22.82 77.78
N GLY A 545 -11.53 -21.71 77.12
CA GLY A 545 -11.49 -20.36 77.70
C GLY A 545 -12.39 -20.20 78.94
N GLU A 546 -13.61 -20.76 78.90
CA GLU A 546 -14.54 -20.78 80.02
C GLU A 546 -14.00 -21.59 81.21
N ILE A 547 -13.48 -22.80 80.99
CA ILE A 547 -12.84 -23.62 82.04
C ILE A 547 -11.69 -22.84 82.69
N ALA A 548 -10.78 -22.30 81.87
CA ALA A 548 -9.64 -21.54 82.38
C ALA A 548 -10.05 -20.23 83.08
N ALA A 549 -11.17 -19.61 82.71
CA ALA A 549 -11.74 -18.46 83.42
C ALA A 549 -12.32 -18.86 84.79
N ALA A 550 -13.08 -19.95 84.85
CA ALA A 550 -13.65 -20.48 86.08
C ALA A 550 -12.56 -20.94 87.08
N GLU A 551 -11.49 -21.58 86.60
CA GLU A 551 -10.37 -21.99 87.43
C GLU A 551 -9.58 -20.80 87.98
N ARG A 552 -9.25 -19.79 87.15
CA ARG A 552 -8.65 -18.53 87.62
C ARG A 552 -9.54 -17.78 88.60
N ALA A 553 -10.87 -17.83 88.44
CA ALA A 553 -11.81 -17.25 89.39
C ALA A 553 -11.81 -18.02 90.73
N ARG A 554 -11.73 -19.36 90.70
CA ARG A 554 -11.60 -20.22 91.88
C ARG A 554 -10.28 -19.97 92.63
N LEU A 555 -9.16 -19.88 91.93
CA LEU A 555 -7.86 -19.54 92.52
C LEU A 555 -7.91 -18.17 93.20
N ARG A 556 -8.41 -17.13 92.51
CA ARG A 556 -8.62 -15.80 93.09
C ARG A 556 -9.58 -15.78 94.28
N ALA A 557 -10.58 -16.66 94.30
CA ALA A 557 -11.48 -16.81 95.45
C ALA A 557 -10.77 -17.45 96.65
N LEU A 558 -9.88 -18.43 96.41
CA LEU A 558 -9.03 -19.05 97.43
C LEU A 558 -7.97 -18.07 97.95
N GLU A 559 -7.32 -17.30 97.08
CA GLU A 559 -6.40 -16.19 97.44
C GLU A 559 -7.11 -15.18 98.35
N ARG A 560 -8.32 -14.73 97.97
CA ARG A 560 -9.15 -13.83 98.79
C ARG A 560 -9.69 -14.47 100.07
N ALA A 561 -9.69 -15.79 100.20
CA ALA A 561 -10.02 -16.50 101.43
C ALA A 561 -8.78 -16.71 102.31
N ALA A 562 -7.60 -16.84 101.72
CA ALA A 562 -6.32 -16.90 102.41
C ALA A 562 -5.92 -15.51 102.95
N ALA A 563 -6.08 -14.44 102.16
CA ALA A 563 -5.87 -13.06 102.60
C ALA A 563 -6.75 -12.71 103.81
N ARG A 564 -8.05 -13.03 103.75
CA ARG A 564 -8.99 -12.88 104.88
C ARG A 564 -8.78 -13.88 106.04
N ARG A 565 -7.78 -14.76 105.96
CA ARG A 565 -7.26 -15.55 107.09
C ARG A 565 -5.95 -14.97 107.63
N ALA A 566 -5.10 -14.41 106.79
CA ALA A 566 -3.90 -13.68 107.19
C ALA A 566 -4.27 -12.39 107.95
N GLU A 567 -5.30 -11.68 107.50
CA GLU A 567 -5.89 -10.48 108.14
C GLU A 567 -6.56 -10.77 109.51
N VAL A 568 -6.54 -12.03 109.97
CA VAL A 568 -7.06 -12.50 111.27
C VAL A 568 -5.94 -13.00 112.19
N ILE A 569 -4.67 -12.86 111.79
CA ILE A 569 -3.49 -13.16 112.62
C ILE A 569 -2.80 -11.82 112.98
N PRO A 570 -2.78 -11.40 114.26
CA PRO A 570 -1.98 -10.26 114.69
C PRO A 570 -0.48 -10.55 114.57
N GLU A 571 0.26 -9.60 114.01
CA GLU A 571 1.73 -9.63 113.93
C GLU A 571 2.32 -9.00 115.21
N GLU A 572 3.17 -9.73 115.94
CA GLU A 572 3.88 -9.19 117.11
C GLU A 572 5.33 -9.72 117.20
N THR A 573 6.26 -8.78 117.39
CA THR A 573 7.74 -8.92 117.46
C THR A 573 8.44 -9.43 116.18
N ALA A 574 9.27 -8.66 115.46
CA ALA A 574 10.49 -7.88 115.81
C ALA A 574 11.79 -8.72 115.82
N ALA A 575 12.96 -8.24 115.33
CA ALA A 575 13.26 -7.09 114.48
C ALA A 575 14.60 -7.29 113.68
N PRO A 576 15.66 -6.44 113.66
CA PRO A 576 16.53 -6.32 112.47
C PRO A 576 17.93 -6.95 112.63
N VAL A 577 18.75 -6.94 111.56
CA VAL A 577 20.19 -6.58 111.61
C VAL A 577 20.79 -6.34 110.20
N GLU A 578 21.48 -5.20 110.09
CA GLU A 578 22.64 -4.80 109.27
C GLU A 578 22.90 -5.29 107.82
N THR A 579 23.39 -4.35 107.00
CA THR A 579 24.17 -4.60 105.78
C THR A 579 25.68 -4.60 106.12
N PRO A 580 26.53 -5.14 105.25
CA PRO A 580 27.41 -4.19 104.54
C PRO A 580 27.61 -4.53 103.05
N ALA A 581 28.19 -3.57 102.31
CA ALA A 581 28.49 -3.70 100.88
C ALA A 581 29.94 -4.13 100.62
N ALA A 582 30.16 -4.82 99.50
CA ALA A 582 31.45 -4.92 98.80
C ALA A 582 31.18 -5.04 97.29
N SER A 583 32.17 -4.71 96.46
CA SER A 583 32.06 -4.70 94.99
C SER A 583 33.29 -5.35 94.34
N LEU A 584 33.21 -5.51 93.02
CA LEU A 584 34.29 -5.74 92.05
C LEU A 584 34.63 -7.20 91.65
N GLU A 585 34.54 -7.40 90.33
CA GLU A 585 35.56 -7.98 89.43
C GLU A 585 35.83 -9.50 89.33
N ASN A 586 35.70 -9.98 88.07
CA ASN A 586 36.59 -10.91 87.35
C ASN A 586 36.73 -12.37 87.82
N ALA A 587 37.10 -13.36 86.98
CA ALA A 587 36.99 -13.56 85.52
C ALA A 587 37.40 -15.03 85.19
N THR A 588 37.04 -15.56 83.99
CA THR A 588 37.81 -16.54 83.15
C THR A 588 38.43 -17.80 83.82
N THR A 589 38.17 -19.07 83.46
CA THR A 589 38.02 -19.81 82.16
C THR A 589 37.31 -21.16 82.45
N ALA A 590 36.50 -21.80 81.59
CA ALA A 590 36.82 -22.76 80.49
C ALA A 590 37.85 -23.87 80.85
N PRO A 591 37.77 -25.13 80.32
CA PRO A 591 37.06 -25.67 79.13
C PRO A 591 36.00 -26.78 79.47
N LEU A 592 35.31 -27.58 78.61
CA LEU A 592 35.12 -27.72 77.14
C LEU A 592 33.78 -28.45 76.77
N GLU A 593 33.67 -28.91 75.51
CA GLU A 593 32.74 -29.75 74.71
C GLU A 593 31.97 -30.96 75.34
N GLU A 594 30.94 -31.59 74.70
CA GLU A 594 30.70 -31.81 73.25
C GLU A 594 29.20 -32.00 72.82
N GLY A 595 28.81 -31.54 71.61
CA GLY A 595 27.54 -31.86 70.87
C GLY A 595 26.24 -31.14 71.32
N ILE A 596 25.18 -30.87 70.52
CA ILE A 596 24.78 -31.08 69.10
C ILE A 596 23.89 -29.85 68.66
N PRO A 597 23.82 -29.39 67.39
CA PRO A 597 23.43 -28.00 67.06
C PRO A 597 22.02 -27.71 66.45
N MET A 598 21.54 -26.46 66.64
CA MET A 598 20.79 -25.52 65.74
C MET A 598 19.61 -25.98 64.84
N ALA A 599 18.62 -25.19 64.40
CA ALA A 599 17.97 -23.88 64.70
C ALA A 599 16.86 -23.66 63.60
N PRO A 600 16.19 -22.50 63.36
CA PRO A 600 15.69 -21.40 64.21
C PRO A 600 14.13 -21.25 64.13
N ALA A 601 13.58 -20.11 64.56
CA ALA A 601 12.14 -19.78 64.57
C ALA A 601 11.58 -19.29 63.20
N PRO A 602 10.25 -19.37 62.94
CA PRO A 602 9.64 -19.01 61.65
C PRO A 602 9.46 -17.50 61.42
N VAL A 603 9.56 -17.09 60.15
CA VAL A 603 9.40 -15.70 59.67
C VAL A 603 7.96 -15.42 59.23
N ASN A 604 7.44 -14.23 59.55
CA ASN A 604 6.12 -13.77 59.13
C ASN A 604 6.05 -13.53 57.61
N SER A 605 5.09 -14.14 56.92
CA SER A 605 4.95 -14.07 55.45
C SER A 605 3.50 -13.79 55.05
N ASN A 606 3.17 -12.50 54.86
CA ASN A 606 1.86 -12.06 54.39
C ASN A 606 1.86 -11.83 52.87
N LEU A 607 1.49 -12.86 52.10
CA LEU A 607 1.28 -12.78 50.64
C LEU A 607 -0.01 -13.52 50.26
N GLY A 608 -1.15 -12.94 50.65
CA GLY A 608 -2.47 -13.45 50.24
C GLY A 608 -2.69 -13.34 48.74
N TRP A 609 -2.88 -14.46 48.06
CA TRP A 609 -3.42 -14.48 46.69
C TRP A 609 -4.94 -14.21 46.75
N PRO A 610 -5.52 -13.45 45.81
CA PRO A 610 -6.96 -13.20 45.82
C PRO A 610 -7.74 -14.48 45.52
N PRO A 611 -8.81 -14.81 46.27
CA PRO A 611 -9.66 -15.95 45.94
C PRO A 611 -10.43 -15.68 44.64
N SER A 612 -10.48 -16.67 43.75
CA SER A 612 -11.35 -16.61 42.57
C SER A 612 -12.83 -16.68 42.99
N PRO A 613 -13.73 -15.91 42.37
CA PRO A 613 -15.15 -15.94 42.72
C PRO A 613 -15.80 -17.28 42.36
N LEU A 614 -16.65 -17.78 43.25
CA LEU A 614 -17.56 -18.90 42.99
C LEU A 614 -18.64 -18.43 41.98
N PRO A 615 -18.92 -19.19 40.92
CA PRO A 615 -20.00 -18.85 39.98
C PRO A 615 -21.35 -19.29 40.56
N ASP A 616 -21.99 -18.43 41.33
CA ASP A 616 -23.43 -18.51 41.52
C ASP A 616 -24.13 -18.27 40.17
N ARG A 617 -25.08 -19.15 39.83
CA ARG A 617 -25.97 -19.16 38.66
C ARG A 617 -25.41 -19.72 37.33
N ILE A 618 -26.14 -20.67 36.77
CA ILE A 618 -26.05 -21.13 35.38
C ILE A 618 -27.28 -20.58 34.64
N ASP A 619 -27.10 -19.66 33.71
CA ASP A 619 -28.18 -19.15 32.86
C ASP A 619 -28.31 -19.96 31.56
N THR A 620 -29.55 -20.16 31.12
CA THR A 620 -29.88 -20.84 29.86
C THR A 620 -30.06 -19.85 28.70
N VAL A 621 -29.18 -19.98 27.71
CA VAL A 621 -29.14 -19.38 26.35
C VAL A 621 -30.53 -19.39 25.67
N PRO A 622 -30.99 -18.35 24.91
CA PRO A 622 -30.25 -17.62 23.86
C PRO A 622 -30.52 -16.10 23.62
N GLY A 623 -29.67 -15.44 22.81
CA GLY A 623 -30.14 -14.36 21.89
C GLY A 623 -29.30 -13.07 21.72
N ALA A 624 -28.61 -12.96 20.57
CA ALA A 624 -28.34 -11.76 19.74
C ALA A 624 -27.87 -10.37 20.27
N ALA A 625 -26.96 -9.78 19.47
CA ALA A 625 -26.68 -8.34 19.28
C ALA A 625 -25.92 -7.52 20.37
N ALA A 626 -25.19 -6.51 19.89
CA ALA A 626 -24.52 -5.45 20.64
C ALA A 626 -25.10 -4.07 20.24
N PRO A 627 -24.74 -2.95 20.91
CA PRO A 627 -23.58 -2.19 20.43
C PRO A 627 -22.71 -1.57 21.58
N ALA A 628 -22.02 -0.46 21.28
CA ALA A 628 -21.11 0.32 22.14
C ALA A 628 -21.85 1.02 23.33
N GLU A 629 -21.25 1.83 24.22
CA GLU A 629 -20.14 2.79 24.07
C GLU A 629 -19.69 3.36 25.45
N ALA A 630 -18.45 3.84 25.59
CA ALA A 630 -18.01 4.93 26.51
C ALA A 630 -16.47 5.00 26.66
N GLU A 631 -15.87 6.14 26.34
CA GLU A 631 -14.47 6.48 26.69
C GLU A 631 -14.40 7.21 28.05
N VAL A 632 -13.23 7.21 28.67
CA VAL A 632 -12.87 8.12 29.78
C VAL A 632 -11.45 8.66 29.56
N ALA A 633 -11.36 9.97 29.28
CA ALA A 633 -10.12 10.75 29.33
C ALA A 633 -9.77 11.10 30.80
N GLU A 634 -8.65 11.68 31.22
CA GLU A 634 -7.54 12.48 30.66
C GLU A 634 -6.40 12.43 31.75
N PRO A 635 -5.34 13.26 31.83
CA PRO A 635 -4.68 14.15 30.87
C PRO A 635 -3.16 13.88 30.75
N ARG A 636 -2.38 14.88 30.27
CA ARG A 636 -1.00 14.73 29.78
C ARG A 636 -0.11 15.94 30.17
N SER A 637 1.21 15.74 30.15
CA SER A 637 2.28 16.78 30.19
C SER A 637 2.64 17.33 31.59
N PRO A 638 3.79 18.02 31.79
CA PRO A 638 4.85 18.38 30.82
C PRO A 638 6.26 17.87 31.18
N GLN A 639 7.23 18.16 30.29
CA GLN A 639 8.66 17.78 30.39
C GLN A 639 9.55 19.03 30.23
N PRO A 640 10.64 19.21 31.01
CA PRO A 640 11.50 20.40 30.93
C PRO A 640 12.65 20.25 29.89
N PRO A 641 13.19 21.36 29.35
CA PRO A 641 14.25 21.36 28.31
C PRO A 641 15.66 21.70 28.83
N SER A 642 16.72 21.33 28.08
CA SER A 642 18.01 22.06 28.03
C SER A 642 19.01 21.57 26.96
N ALA A 643 19.26 22.45 25.96
CA ALA A 643 20.57 22.97 25.49
C ALA A 643 21.71 22.04 24.95
N PRO A 644 22.68 22.58 24.17
CA PRO A 644 23.37 21.80 23.11
C PRO A 644 24.93 21.83 23.08
N ALA A 645 25.51 20.91 22.29
CA ALA A 645 26.91 20.88 21.78
C ALA A 645 27.03 19.75 20.71
N VAL A 646 27.96 19.68 19.75
CA VAL A 646 28.97 20.59 19.14
C VAL A 646 29.35 19.99 17.76
N GLU A 647 29.74 20.80 16.76
CA GLU A 647 30.23 20.32 15.45
C GLU A 647 31.75 20.02 15.42
N PRO A 648 32.19 19.01 14.64
CA PRO A 648 33.54 18.93 14.09
C PRO A 648 33.57 19.14 12.56
N THR A 649 34.66 19.72 12.05
CA THR A 649 34.86 20.12 10.64
C THR A 649 35.21 18.96 9.70
N PRO A 650 34.95 19.09 8.37
CA PRO A 650 35.32 18.08 7.38
C PRO A 650 36.84 18.02 7.12
N VAL A 651 37.33 16.85 6.76
CA VAL A 651 38.71 16.61 6.30
C VAL A 651 38.69 16.28 4.80
N ASP A 652 39.55 16.93 4.04
CA ASP A 652 39.64 16.81 2.58
C ASP A 652 40.57 15.64 2.18
N LEU A 653 40.06 14.69 1.39
CA LEU A 653 40.78 13.49 0.95
C LEU A 653 40.34 13.04 -0.46
N ALA A 654 41.12 13.45 -1.46
CA ALA A 654 41.04 12.87 -2.80
C ALA A 654 41.59 11.42 -2.81
N PRO A 655 40.96 10.46 -3.52
CA PRO A 655 41.38 9.06 -3.49
C PRO A 655 42.58 8.79 -4.40
N ALA A 656 43.66 8.25 -3.84
CA ALA A 656 44.76 7.63 -4.59
C ALA A 656 44.44 6.15 -4.92
N PRO A 657 44.86 5.62 -6.09
CA PRO A 657 44.46 4.27 -6.54
C PRO A 657 45.42 3.15 -6.09
N LEU A 658 44.93 2.21 -5.28
CA LEU A 658 45.61 0.95 -4.90
C LEU A 658 44.56 -0.14 -4.58
N PRO A 659 44.92 -1.44 -4.63
CA PRO A 659 45.42 -2.18 -5.78
C PRO A 659 44.42 -3.28 -6.21
N ALA A 660 44.70 -4.02 -7.29
CA ALA A 660 43.81 -5.09 -7.76
C ALA A 660 43.71 -6.26 -6.77
N ALA A 661 42.53 -6.49 -6.19
CA ALA A 661 42.26 -7.62 -5.30
C ALA A 661 41.95 -8.90 -6.10
N ILE A 662 42.57 -10.02 -5.67
CA ILE A 662 42.35 -11.35 -6.24
C ILE A 662 40.94 -11.84 -5.87
N PRO A 663 40.13 -12.37 -6.80
CA PRO A 663 38.80 -12.87 -6.48
C PRO A 663 38.87 -14.12 -5.57
N PRO A 664 38.02 -14.24 -4.55
CA PRO A 664 37.97 -15.43 -3.69
C PRO A 664 37.44 -16.64 -4.47
N GLN A 665 37.98 -17.83 -4.17
CA GLN A 665 37.52 -19.08 -4.76
C GLN A 665 36.09 -19.42 -4.27
N PRO A 666 35.22 -19.97 -5.13
CA PRO A 666 33.87 -20.35 -4.73
C PRO A 666 33.89 -21.55 -3.77
N LEU A 667 33.16 -21.43 -2.66
CA LEU A 667 32.93 -22.54 -1.73
C LEU A 667 32.13 -23.65 -2.43
N MET A 668 32.60 -24.89 -2.34
CA MET A 668 31.95 -26.05 -2.95
C MET A 668 30.62 -26.37 -2.26
N ALA A 669 29.57 -26.58 -3.05
CA ALA A 669 28.34 -27.21 -2.58
C ALA A 669 28.55 -28.74 -2.39
N PRO A 670 27.85 -29.38 -1.44
CA PRO A 670 27.94 -30.83 -1.24
C PRO A 670 27.42 -31.58 -2.47
N SER A 671 28.20 -32.54 -2.97
CA SER A 671 27.93 -33.23 -4.23
C SER A 671 26.86 -34.30 -4.08
N VAL A 672 25.75 -34.15 -4.81
CA VAL A 672 24.77 -35.24 -5.03
C VAL A 672 25.28 -36.11 -6.19
N PRO A 673 25.36 -37.44 -6.05
CA PRO A 673 25.77 -38.32 -7.14
C PRO A 673 24.73 -38.34 -8.26
N ALA A 674 25.17 -38.14 -9.50
CA ALA A 674 24.30 -38.21 -10.68
C ALA A 674 23.92 -39.67 -11.02
N PRO A 675 22.73 -39.92 -11.58
CA PRO A 675 22.35 -41.25 -12.06
C PRO A 675 23.22 -41.66 -13.26
N GLN A 676 23.55 -42.95 -13.34
CA GLN A 676 24.36 -43.51 -14.43
C GLN A 676 23.57 -43.56 -15.75
N PRO A 677 24.22 -43.31 -16.91
CA PRO A 677 23.61 -43.59 -18.22
C PRO A 677 23.43 -45.10 -18.42
N LEU A 678 22.27 -45.52 -18.94
CA LEU A 678 22.09 -46.89 -19.42
C LEU A 678 22.69 -47.03 -20.83
N GLU A 679 23.73 -47.85 -20.95
CA GLU A 679 24.29 -48.23 -22.26
C GLU A 679 23.32 -49.13 -23.05
N LEU A 680 23.23 -48.91 -24.37
CA LEU A 680 22.57 -49.85 -25.28
C LEU A 680 23.52 -51.03 -25.55
N VAL A 681 23.05 -52.25 -25.29
CA VAL A 681 23.70 -53.51 -25.69
C VAL A 681 22.71 -54.30 -26.58
N PRO A 682 23.14 -54.87 -27.72
CA PRO A 682 22.22 -55.27 -28.78
C PRO A 682 21.59 -56.67 -28.63
N ASN A 683 20.57 -56.90 -29.47
CA ASN A 683 19.81 -58.15 -29.65
C ASN A 683 20.68 -59.38 -29.98
N PRO A 684 20.60 -60.48 -29.20
CA PRO A 684 21.15 -61.78 -29.57
C PRO A 684 20.07 -62.74 -30.13
N ALA A 685 20.41 -63.43 -31.22
CA ALA A 685 19.64 -64.57 -31.73
C ALA A 685 20.34 -65.90 -31.43
N ALA A 686 19.59 -67.00 -31.57
CA ALA A 686 20.00 -68.41 -31.45
C ALA A 686 20.29 -68.96 -30.04
N ALA A 687 19.67 -70.10 -29.74
CA ALA A 687 20.09 -71.08 -28.72
C ALA A 687 20.95 -72.18 -29.39
N PRO A 688 21.62 -73.10 -28.66
CA PRO A 688 20.89 -74.25 -28.10
C PRO A 688 21.45 -74.91 -26.80
N ALA A 689 20.67 -75.84 -26.25
CA ALA A 689 21.04 -77.02 -25.43
C ALA A 689 21.65 -76.84 -24.01
N GLY A 690 21.05 -77.51 -23.00
CA GLY A 690 21.64 -77.65 -21.64
C GLY A 690 20.64 -77.90 -20.51
N GLU A 691 20.03 -79.08 -20.44
CA GLU A 691 19.30 -79.61 -19.26
C GLU A 691 20.27 -80.35 -18.28
N PRO A 692 19.87 -80.82 -17.06
CA PRO A 692 18.53 -80.91 -16.46
C PRO A 692 18.40 -80.46 -14.97
N GLN A 693 17.17 -80.54 -14.43
CA GLN A 693 16.79 -80.74 -12.99
C GLN A 693 17.15 -79.62 -11.99
N ALA A 694 16.27 -79.18 -11.07
CA ALA A 694 14.85 -79.45 -10.78
C ALA A 694 14.28 -78.22 -9.97
N ALA A 695 13.04 -78.13 -9.47
CA ALA A 695 11.94 -79.07 -9.30
C ALA A 695 10.54 -78.36 -9.36
N GLN A 696 9.55 -78.85 -8.61
CA GLN A 696 8.16 -78.37 -8.46
C GLN A 696 7.67 -78.73 -7.03
N PRO A 697 6.40 -78.51 -6.58
CA PRO A 697 5.23 -77.80 -7.15
C PRO A 697 4.77 -76.64 -6.18
N VAL A 698 3.59 -75.98 -6.19
CA VAL A 698 2.18 -76.30 -6.52
C VAL A 698 1.43 -75.01 -7.00
N ALA A 699 0.32 -75.18 -7.74
CA ALA A 699 -0.52 -74.12 -8.36
C ALA A 699 -1.98 -74.17 -7.78
N PRO A 700 -3.12 -73.83 -8.45
CA PRO A 700 -3.40 -73.14 -9.73
C PRO A 700 -4.57 -72.11 -9.65
N VAL A 701 -5.29 -71.88 -10.79
CA VAL A 701 -6.62 -71.22 -11.00
C VAL A 701 -6.61 -69.69 -11.31
N ILE A 702 -7.36 -69.14 -12.29
CA ILE A 702 -7.81 -69.62 -13.64
C ILE A 702 -8.33 -68.42 -14.50
N SER A 703 -8.11 -68.45 -15.84
CA SER A 703 -8.83 -67.78 -16.97
C SER A 703 -9.19 -66.26 -16.95
N ALA A 704 -9.41 -65.54 -18.07
CA ALA A 704 -9.61 -65.92 -19.49
C ALA A 704 -9.06 -64.86 -20.50
N GLN A 705 -9.03 -65.23 -21.80
CA GLN A 705 -8.70 -64.40 -22.99
C GLN A 705 -10.01 -63.95 -23.72
N PRO A 706 -10.03 -63.32 -24.94
CA PRO A 706 -8.96 -62.79 -25.81
C PRO A 706 -9.20 -61.37 -26.43
N GLN A 707 -8.26 -60.99 -27.30
CA GLN A 707 -8.18 -59.95 -28.36
C GLN A 707 -9.30 -60.03 -29.46
N PRO A 708 -9.40 -59.15 -30.52
CA PRO A 708 -8.30 -58.42 -31.19
C PRO A 708 -8.51 -56.98 -31.76
N GLU A 709 -7.35 -56.40 -32.11
CA GLU A 709 -6.96 -55.49 -33.22
C GLU A 709 -8.00 -54.72 -34.08
N TYR A 710 -7.65 -53.46 -34.42
CA TYR A 710 -7.63 -53.03 -35.84
C TYR A 710 -6.60 -51.91 -36.15
N LEU A 711 -6.18 -51.86 -37.42
CA LEU A 711 -5.21 -50.98 -38.10
C LEU A 711 -5.77 -49.56 -38.39
N ALA A 712 -5.05 -48.50 -38.77
CA ALA A 712 -3.62 -48.11 -38.73
C ALA A 712 -3.42 -46.64 -39.26
N ARG A 713 -2.17 -46.15 -39.33
CA ARG A 713 -1.64 -45.06 -40.20
C ARG A 713 -2.14 -43.60 -40.04
N ALA A 714 -1.33 -42.85 -39.29
CA ALA A 714 -0.68 -41.55 -39.61
C ALA A 714 -0.36 -41.26 -41.12
N PRO A 715 0.15 -40.05 -41.52
CA PRO A 715 0.32 -38.77 -40.79
C PRO A 715 0.11 -37.45 -41.64
N LEU A 716 0.58 -36.30 -41.10
CA LEU A 716 0.99 -35.02 -41.76
C LEU A 716 -0.09 -33.98 -42.16
N GLY A 717 0.23 -32.68 -41.96
CA GLY A 717 -0.54 -31.53 -42.48
C GLY A 717 -0.52 -30.24 -41.63
N LEU A 718 0.59 -29.48 -41.66
CA LEU A 718 0.65 -28.06 -41.23
C LEU A 718 0.63 -27.15 -42.49
N PRO A 719 0.56 -25.80 -42.37
CA PRO A 719 -0.48 -25.01 -41.71
C PRO A 719 -1.00 -23.88 -42.66
N HIS A 720 -2.00 -23.09 -42.26
CA HIS A 720 -2.05 -21.65 -42.62
C HIS A 720 -3.01 -20.85 -41.72
N ALA A 721 -2.85 -19.53 -41.73
CA ALA A 721 -3.67 -18.58 -40.96
C ALA A 721 -4.53 -17.71 -41.86
N ALA A 722 -5.74 -17.37 -41.40
CA ALA A 722 -6.48 -16.16 -41.78
C ALA A 722 -7.63 -15.92 -40.79
N SER A 723 -7.69 -14.73 -40.19
CA SER A 723 -8.96 -14.14 -39.73
C SER A 723 -9.58 -13.36 -40.89
N PRO A 724 -10.90 -13.21 -40.93
CA PRO A 724 -11.41 -11.85 -40.76
C PRO A 724 -12.63 -11.75 -39.83
N HIS A 725 -13.03 -10.51 -39.53
CA HIS A 725 -14.20 -10.20 -38.72
C HIS A 725 -15.51 -10.40 -39.51
N THR A 726 -16.57 -10.81 -38.81
CA THR A 726 -17.92 -10.29 -39.07
C THR A 726 -18.71 -10.32 -37.76
N GLU A 727 -19.45 -9.26 -37.47
CA GLU A 727 -20.45 -9.24 -36.39
C GLU A 727 -21.76 -9.91 -36.87
N VAL A 728 -22.62 -10.33 -35.94
CA VAL A 728 -24.00 -9.84 -35.80
C VAL A 728 -24.73 -10.58 -34.67
N LEU A 729 -25.29 -9.77 -33.75
CA LEU A 729 -26.42 -9.97 -32.84
C LEU A 729 -27.07 -11.36 -32.72
N PHE A 730 -27.30 -11.78 -31.46
CA PHE A 730 -28.63 -12.25 -31.06
C PHE A 730 -28.97 -11.84 -29.62
N SER A 731 -30.24 -11.53 -29.37
CA SER A 731 -30.74 -10.94 -28.12
C SER A 731 -31.06 -11.97 -27.03
N GLY A 732 -30.98 -11.58 -25.76
CA GLY A 732 -31.39 -12.42 -24.61
C GLY A 732 -31.43 -11.66 -23.29
N ALA A 733 -32.54 -10.98 -23.01
CA ALA A 733 -32.81 -10.30 -21.72
C ALA A 733 -34.02 -10.92 -21.01
N LEU A 734 -34.24 -10.53 -19.73
CA LEU A 734 -35.18 -11.08 -18.73
C LEU A 734 -34.62 -12.35 -18.03
N TYR A 735 -34.78 -12.56 -16.71
CA TYR A 735 -35.79 -12.03 -15.77
C TYR A 735 -35.18 -11.56 -14.43
N ALA A 736 -36.01 -10.93 -13.57
CA ALA A 736 -35.65 -10.49 -12.21
C ALA A 736 -36.55 -11.11 -11.11
N GLY A 737 -36.08 -11.05 -9.87
CA GLY A 737 -36.73 -11.59 -8.66
C GLY A 737 -35.69 -12.35 -7.80
N HIS A 738 -35.58 -12.14 -6.48
CA HIS A 738 -36.47 -11.42 -5.56
C HIS A 738 -35.71 -10.57 -4.54
#